data_AF-A0A972ZQF4-F1
#
_entry.id   AF-A0A972ZQF4-F1
#
_cell.length_a   1.000
_cell.length_b   1.000
_cell.length_c   1.000
_cell.angle_alpha   90.00
_cell.angle_beta   90.00
_cell.angle_gamma   90.00
#
_symmetry.space_group_name_H-M   'P 1'
#
loop_
_entity.id
_entity.type
_entity.pdbx_description
1 polymer ?
#
loop_
_entity_poly.entity_id
_entity_poly.type
_entity_poly.pdbx_seq_one_letter_code
_entity_poly.pdbx_strand_id
1 'polypeptide(L)'
;VYGSVREHILEIDALLSNGSEVTFKVLTKEEFQQKLNGNSNKLEKAIYSNINEILSNPESQKEIREKFPDPKLTRRNMGYAVDALLDSEIFTQGGQPFNFCKLLAGSEGTLAFSYRIKLNLIPLPPKYKGLVCAHFETLEESLLGNLIALKHKPTAIELMDDTVMQCTKANIEQNKNRFFVKGDPGAMLMIEFSFETEEELNTTAKELEKDLRDAGLGYHFPLVTGEDKIKRVWALRTAGLGLLSNIPGDRKGVPGIEDTAVHPEYLPNYVADIKKVLSEFGLTSVFYAHIATGEIHFRPLINFKEKTDVDLFEKLMDEVASLVKKYRGSMSGEHGDGRVRGKFIPFMLGEHNYQLLKKVKKAWDPNNIFNPGKITDTPPITESLRVIPGKPTPEFKTTFDFSKNNGYFRSIEKCNGSGDCRKSEKIGGTLCPTYMATRDEDKSTRGRANLLREFLYSSEKENPFDQGEIYDILDLCISCKACKSECPSGVDMAKLKAEFLQQYYDIHGIPFRSKIIAYLPRLNKLAMFFRPISNILMNASLVKKAIGFEQKRQVPKLSKLTLNKWAGNISALNPQQPKKKIYLFNDEFTNFNESDIGIKAILLLTKLGYEVKIPLHKESGRTFLSKGLVRTSKKIATENINLLKDIISEKTPLIGIEPSAILAFRDEYPELVDKELQSDAENLASNTLMFDEFITNEIEKGNITSDAFTFNKQEILLHGHCQQKAIASTETIIKMLSLPENYSVKEIPSGCCGMAGSFGYEKEHYELSMKIGNLVLFPAVKEANKNILISAPGTSCRHHIKDGTGKRAKHPVEVLYEALIQ
;
A
#
# COMPACT_ATOMS: atom_id res chain seq x y z
N VAL A 1 13.34 15.28 -18.39
CA VAL A 1 14.72 15.50 -17.88
C VAL A 1 15.60 14.27 -18.06
N TYR A 2 15.20 13.09 -17.60
CA TYR A 2 16.09 11.92 -17.56
C TYR A 2 16.09 11.07 -18.83
N GLY A 3 15.01 11.07 -19.60
CA GLY A 3 14.89 10.20 -20.77
C GLY A 3 14.21 8.88 -20.43
N SER A 4 14.24 7.94 -21.37
CA SER A 4 13.64 6.61 -21.22
C SER A 4 14.69 5.56 -20.86
N VAL A 5 14.27 4.44 -20.26
CA VAL A 5 15.17 3.31 -19.94
C VAL A 5 16.00 2.88 -21.16
N ARG A 6 15.40 2.95 -22.36
CA ARG A 6 16.06 2.63 -23.65
C ARG A 6 17.36 3.40 -23.88
N GLU A 7 17.44 4.63 -23.42
CA GLU A 7 18.60 5.53 -23.60
C GLU A 7 19.72 5.26 -22.58
N HIS A 8 19.38 4.55 -21.50
CA HIS A 8 20.30 4.28 -20.39
C HIS A 8 20.97 2.90 -20.47
N ILE A 9 20.45 1.98 -21.28
CA ILE A 9 21.02 0.64 -21.40
C ILE A 9 22.28 0.66 -22.29
N LEU A 10 23.41 0.31 -21.69
CA LEU A 10 24.70 0.18 -22.38
C LEU A 10 24.91 -1.22 -22.94
N GLU A 11 24.54 -2.24 -22.15
CA GLU A 11 24.81 -3.65 -22.44
C GLU A 11 23.73 -4.55 -21.81
N ILE A 12 23.34 -5.61 -22.51
CA ILE A 12 22.43 -6.65 -22.00
C ILE A 12 23.06 -8.01 -22.26
N ASP A 13 23.18 -8.81 -21.19
CA ASP A 13 23.40 -10.25 -21.31
C ASP A 13 22.05 -10.97 -21.29
N ALA A 14 21.85 -11.82 -22.28
CA ALA A 14 20.60 -12.52 -22.49
C ALA A 14 20.78 -13.96 -22.96
N LEU A 15 19.76 -14.77 -22.71
CA LEU A 15 19.56 -16.06 -23.32
C LEU A 15 18.62 -15.91 -24.52
N LEU A 16 19.04 -16.44 -25.67
CA LEU A 16 18.19 -16.58 -26.85
C LEU A 16 17.28 -17.81 -26.71
N SER A 17 16.28 -17.92 -27.60
CA SER A 17 15.26 -18.98 -27.55
C SER A 17 15.81 -20.40 -27.71
N ASN A 18 17.00 -20.55 -28.33
CA ASN A 18 17.72 -21.82 -28.42
C ASN A 18 18.64 -22.10 -27.21
N GLY A 19 18.60 -21.27 -26.17
CA GLY A 19 19.42 -21.37 -24.96
C GLY A 19 20.84 -20.81 -25.08
N SER A 20 21.24 -20.26 -26.23
CA SER A 20 22.59 -19.66 -26.36
C SER A 20 22.67 -18.31 -25.64
N GLU A 21 23.77 -18.11 -24.89
CA GLU A 21 24.10 -16.82 -24.28
C GLU A 21 24.64 -15.83 -25.31
N VAL A 22 24.25 -14.56 -25.17
CA VAL A 22 24.71 -13.46 -26.00
C VAL A 22 24.77 -12.16 -25.19
N THR A 23 25.76 -11.33 -25.51
CA THR A 23 25.89 -9.97 -24.99
C THR A 23 25.59 -8.98 -26.11
N PHE A 24 24.54 -8.18 -25.95
CA PHE A 24 24.22 -7.06 -26.83
C PHE A 24 24.82 -5.78 -26.27
N LYS A 25 25.44 -4.98 -27.14
CA LYS A 25 26.06 -3.68 -26.83
C LYS A 25 26.08 -2.82 -28.09
N VAL A 26 26.54 -1.58 -27.95
CA VAL A 26 26.85 -0.71 -29.09
C VAL A 26 27.86 -1.38 -30.02
N LEU A 27 27.60 -1.32 -31.33
CA LEU A 27 28.48 -1.81 -32.39
C LEU A 27 28.90 -0.69 -33.35
N THR A 28 30.16 -0.72 -33.79
CA THR A 28 30.59 0.04 -34.98
C THR A 28 30.06 -0.59 -36.26
N LYS A 29 30.22 0.12 -37.40
CA LYS A 29 29.86 -0.42 -38.73
C LYS A 29 30.61 -1.72 -39.04
N GLU A 30 31.89 -1.78 -38.73
CA GLU A 30 32.73 -2.96 -38.94
C GLU A 30 32.28 -4.14 -38.06
N GLU A 31 32.01 -3.87 -36.77
CA GLU A 31 31.52 -4.90 -35.84
C GLU A 31 30.15 -5.43 -36.27
N PHE A 32 29.25 -4.55 -36.76
CA PHE A 32 27.97 -4.95 -37.31
C PHE A 32 28.13 -5.85 -38.55
N GLN A 33 29.02 -5.51 -39.48
CA GLN A 33 29.33 -6.36 -40.63
C GLN A 33 29.95 -7.71 -40.23
N GLN A 34 30.77 -7.75 -39.18
CA GLN A 34 31.28 -9.01 -38.63
C GLN A 34 30.15 -9.89 -38.08
N LYS A 35 29.13 -9.30 -37.45
CA LYS A 35 27.93 -10.06 -37.01
C LYS A 35 27.17 -10.66 -38.18
N LEU A 36 27.05 -9.95 -39.31
CA LEU A 36 26.44 -10.48 -40.54
C LEU A 36 27.27 -11.60 -41.18
N ASN A 37 28.59 -11.51 -41.13
CA ASN A 37 29.51 -12.51 -41.69
C ASN A 37 29.82 -13.68 -40.74
N GLY A 38 29.23 -13.69 -39.54
CA GLY A 38 29.44 -14.73 -38.54
C GLY A 38 28.96 -16.12 -38.96
N ASN A 39 29.15 -17.11 -38.07
CA ASN A 39 28.75 -18.50 -38.30
C ASN A 39 27.25 -18.61 -38.61
N SER A 40 26.90 -19.18 -39.77
CA SER A 40 25.51 -19.35 -40.25
C SER A 40 24.63 -20.18 -39.33
N ASN A 41 25.21 -21.05 -38.50
CA ASN A 41 24.47 -21.91 -37.59
C ASN A 41 24.12 -21.21 -36.26
N LYS A 42 24.55 -19.96 -36.04
CA LYS A 42 24.20 -19.20 -34.83
C LYS A 42 22.91 -18.41 -35.03
N LEU A 43 21.96 -18.56 -34.10
CA LEU A 43 20.73 -17.79 -34.05
C LEU A 43 21.00 -16.27 -34.00
N GLU A 44 22.06 -15.86 -33.29
CA GLU A 44 22.52 -14.46 -33.27
C GLU A 44 22.73 -13.90 -34.69
N LYS A 45 23.39 -14.63 -35.60
CA LYS A 45 23.59 -14.16 -36.98
C LYS A 45 22.26 -13.98 -37.70
N ALA A 46 21.32 -14.91 -37.54
CA ALA A 46 20.00 -14.81 -38.16
C ALA A 46 19.25 -13.55 -37.69
N ILE A 47 19.38 -13.20 -36.41
CA ILE A 47 18.84 -11.96 -35.83
C ILE A 47 19.42 -10.70 -36.49
N TYR A 48 20.75 -10.60 -36.60
CA TYR A 48 21.40 -9.45 -37.27
C TYR A 48 21.08 -9.39 -38.76
N SER A 49 21.03 -10.55 -39.43
CA SER A 49 20.71 -10.62 -40.87
C SER A 49 19.28 -10.16 -41.14
N ASN A 50 18.33 -10.61 -40.30
CA ASN A 50 16.93 -10.23 -40.42
C ASN A 50 16.71 -8.72 -40.22
N ILE A 51 17.31 -8.11 -39.19
CA ILE A 51 17.15 -6.66 -39.00
C ILE A 51 17.80 -5.85 -40.12
N ASN A 52 18.94 -6.32 -40.64
CA ASN A 52 19.63 -5.67 -41.75
C ASN A 52 18.78 -5.71 -43.04
N GLU A 53 18.17 -6.85 -43.34
CA GLU A 53 17.25 -6.99 -44.47
C GLU A 53 16.04 -6.05 -44.33
N ILE A 54 15.41 -6.03 -43.15
CA ILE A 54 14.23 -5.21 -42.90
C ILE A 54 14.55 -3.72 -43.04
N LEU A 55 15.62 -3.25 -42.39
CA LEU A 55 15.93 -1.82 -42.30
C LEU A 55 16.75 -1.28 -43.48
N SER A 56 17.33 -2.14 -44.33
CA SER A 56 17.96 -1.70 -45.58
C SER A 56 16.96 -1.49 -46.72
N ASN A 57 15.73 -2.01 -46.59
CA ASN A 57 14.70 -1.87 -47.62
C ASN A 57 14.08 -0.45 -47.58
N PRO A 58 14.15 0.34 -48.67
CA PRO A 58 13.64 1.72 -48.67
C PRO A 58 12.13 1.87 -48.41
N GLU A 59 11.32 0.90 -48.83
CA GLU A 59 9.88 0.87 -48.56
C GLU A 59 9.62 0.70 -47.06
N SER A 60 10.30 -0.27 -46.43
CA SER A 60 10.25 -0.45 -44.97
C SER A 60 10.67 0.82 -44.24
N GLN A 61 11.74 1.49 -44.67
CA GLN A 61 12.19 2.73 -44.04
C GLN A 61 11.12 3.83 -44.12
N LYS A 62 10.49 3.97 -45.28
CA LYS A 62 9.42 4.95 -45.50
C LYS A 62 8.21 4.65 -44.61
N GLU A 63 7.71 3.42 -44.64
CA GLU A 63 6.55 2.99 -43.84
C GLU A 63 6.80 3.15 -42.34
N ILE A 64 8.00 2.81 -41.84
CA ILE A 64 8.37 3.01 -40.43
C ILE A 64 8.29 4.50 -40.08
N ARG A 65 8.89 5.39 -40.89
CA ARG A 65 8.92 6.84 -40.60
C ARG A 65 7.54 7.50 -40.68
N GLU A 66 6.68 7.03 -41.57
CA GLU A 66 5.34 7.61 -41.75
C GLU A 66 4.36 7.15 -40.69
N LYS A 67 4.39 5.87 -40.31
CA LYS A 67 3.33 5.24 -39.49
C LYS A 67 3.66 5.14 -38.01
N PHE A 68 4.93 5.12 -37.61
CA PHE A 68 5.27 5.13 -36.19
C PHE A 68 4.81 6.46 -35.54
N PRO A 69 4.59 6.47 -34.20
CA PRO A 69 4.22 7.69 -33.48
C PRO A 69 5.21 8.82 -33.73
N ASP A 70 4.76 10.08 -33.60
CA ASP A 70 5.57 11.27 -33.86
C ASP A 70 6.95 11.17 -33.17
N PRO A 71 8.07 11.36 -33.88
CA PRO A 71 9.42 11.29 -33.30
C PRO A 71 9.68 12.30 -32.18
N LYS A 72 8.90 13.39 -32.10
CA LYS A 72 8.96 14.35 -30.98
C LYS A 72 8.31 13.80 -29.71
N LEU A 73 7.46 12.79 -29.80
CA LEU A 73 6.88 12.14 -28.63
C LEU A 73 7.92 11.23 -27.98
N THR A 74 8.32 11.56 -26.76
CA THR A 74 9.38 10.83 -26.04
C THR A 74 8.87 9.55 -25.38
N ARG A 75 7.61 9.53 -24.94
CA ARG A 75 6.92 8.33 -24.41
C ARG A 75 6.15 7.62 -25.52
N ARG A 76 6.81 6.69 -26.19
CA ARG A 76 6.20 5.87 -27.26
C ARG A 76 6.75 4.45 -27.26
N ASN A 77 5.98 3.53 -26.68
CA ASN A 77 6.24 2.10 -26.70
C ASN A 77 5.09 1.41 -27.44
N MET A 78 5.36 1.02 -28.69
CA MET A 78 4.38 0.34 -29.53
C MET A 78 5.10 -0.56 -30.53
N GLY A 79 4.85 -1.86 -30.43
CA GLY A 79 5.62 -2.85 -31.16
C GLY A 79 7.07 -2.92 -30.70
N TYR A 80 7.91 -3.53 -31.53
CA TYR A 80 9.37 -3.45 -31.34
C TYR A 80 9.88 -2.12 -31.86
N ALA A 81 10.81 -1.50 -31.12
CA ALA A 81 11.42 -0.21 -31.46
C ALA A 81 12.42 -0.31 -32.64
N VAL A 82 11.93 -0.78 -33.79
CA VAL A 82 12.69 -0.88 -35.06
C VAL A 82 12.95 0.50 -35.67
N ASP A 83 12.11 1.49 -35.36
CA ASP A 83 12.32 2.90 -35.68
C ASP A 83 13.58 3.45 -35.00
N ALA A 84 13.78 3.13 -33.72
CA ALA A 84 14.98 3.52 -32.98
C ALA A 84 16.27 2.87 -33.52
N LEU A 85 16.16 1.69 -34.15
CA LEU A 85 17.28 1.05 -34.85
C LEU A 85 17.49 1.63 -36.25
N LEU A 86 16.42 2.03 -36.94
CA LEU A 86 16.49 2.68 -38.25
C LEU A 86 17.27 4.00 -38.19
N ASP A 87 17.15 4.74 -37.08
CA ASP A 87 17.90 5.99 -36.84
C ASP A 87 19.39 5.76 -36.51
N SER A 88 19.89 4.52 -36.60
CA SER A 88 21.30 4.23 -36.42
C SER A 88 22.14 4.59 -37.64
N GLU A 89 23.44 4.82 -37.43
CA GLU A 89 24.42 5.15 -38.48
C GLU A 89 24.60 4.07 -39.56
N ILE A 90 24.06 2.88 -39.32
CA ILE A 90 24.03 1.76 -40.28
C ILE A 90 23.02 2.04 -41.40
N PHE A 91 21.86 2.60 -41.06
CA PHE A 91 20.73 2.78 -41.98
C PHE A 91 20.40 4.24 -42.29
N THR A 92 20.83 5.18 -41.42
CA THR A 92 20.59 6.62 -41.55
C THR A 92 21.89 7.41 -41.45
N GLN A 93 22.14 8.30 -42.41
CA GLN A 93 23.34 9.16 -42.41
C GLN A 93 23.33 10.09 -41.18
N GLY A 94 24.44 10.13 -40.44
CA GLY A 94 24.55 10.91 -39.19
C GLY A 94 23.74 10.33 -38.02
N GLY A 95 23.23 9.10 -38.16
CA GLY A 95 22.49 8.40 -37.12
C GLY A 95 23.33 8.04 -35.90
N GLN A 96 22.67 7.50 -34.87
CA GLN A 96 23.31 7.09 -33.63
C GLN A 96 24.02 5.73 -33.78
N PRO A 97 24.95 5.35 -32.89
CA PRO A 97 25.52 4.00 -32.92
C PRO A 97 24.44 2.90 -32.81
N PHE A 98 24.61 1.81 -33.55
CA PHE A 98 23.66 0.68 -33.54
C PHE A 98 23.76 -0.08 -32.22
N ASN A 99 22.63 -0.35 -31.57
CA ASN A 99 22.58 -1.16 -30.35
C ASN A 99 21.23 -1.87 -30.20
N PHE A 100 21.23 -3.21 -30.23
CA PHE A 100 20.01 -4.00 -30.02
C PHE A 100 19.39 -3.85 -28.63
N CYS A 101 20.13 -3.35 -27.63
CA CYS A 101 19.56 -3.02 -26.33
C CYS A 101 18.38 -2.06 -26.44
N LYS A 102 18.37 -1.19 -27.46
CA LYS A 102 17.26 -0.26 -27.72
C LYS A 102 15.96 -0.99 -28.05
N LEU A 103 16.05 -2.06 -28.83
CA LEU A 103 14.92 -2.90 -29.23
C LEU A 103 14.50 -3.86 -28.12
N LEU A 104 15.45 -4.40 -27.35
CA LEU A 104 15.15 -5.24 -26.20
C LEU A 104 14.42 -4.47 -25.09
N ALA A 105 14.72 -3.17 -24.91
CA ALA A 105 13.96 -2.27 -24.05
C ALA A 105 12.55 -2.02 -24.59
N GLY A 106 11.58 -2.74 -24.03
CA GLY A 106 10.18 -2.76 -24.50
C GLY A 106 9.80 -4.02 -25.29
N SER A 107 10.71 -5.01 -25.42
CA SER A 107 10.39 -6.29 -26.07
C SER A 107 9.51 -7.23 -25.22
N GLU A 108 9.26 -6.87 -23.97
CA GLU A 108 8.40 -7.59 -23.02
C GLU A 108 8.74 -9.08 -22.87
N GLY A 109 10.02 -9.42 -22.98
CA GLY A 109 10.49 -10.82 -22.88
C GLY A 109 10.01 -11.72 -24.02
N THR A 110 9.55 -11.13 -25.13
CA THR A 110 9.13 -11.89 -26.33
C THR A 110 10.31 -12.24 -27.24
N LEU A 111 11.46 -11.58 -27.10
CA LEU A 111 12.61 -11.77 -28.00
C LEU A 111 13.78 -12.50 -27.33
N ALA A 112 14.07 -12.19 -26.06
CA ALA A 112 15.14 -12.81 -25.30
C ALA A 112 14.86 -12.75 -23.79
N PHE A 113 15.51 -13.63 -23.03
CA PHE A 113 15.51 -13.58 -21.56
C PHE A 113 16.74 -12.84 -21.06
N SER A 114 16.58 -11.57 -20.66
CA SER A 114 17.67 -10.75 -20.10
C SER A 114 17.91 -11.09 -18.63
N TYR A 115 19.16 -11.38 -18.26
CA TYR A 115 19.54 -11.72 -16.88
C TYR A 115 20.58 -10.78 -16.26
N ARG A 116 21.25 -9.94 -17.07
CA ARG A 116 22.10 -8.85 -16.59
C ARG A 116 22.01 -7.65 -17.51
N ILE A 117 21.88 -6.46 -16.94
CA ILE A 117 21.77 -5.19 -17.69
C ILE A 117 22.79 -4.21 -17.10
N LYS A 118 23.62 -3.62 -17.94
CA LYS A 118 24.50 -2.50 -17.59
C LYS A 118 23.82 -1.19 -17.97
N LEU A 119 23.61 -0.35 -16.97
CA LEU A 119 23.02 0.98 -17.13
C LEU A 119 24.11 2.05 -17.01
N ASN A 120 23.94 3.18 -17.71
CA ASN A 120 24.68 4.39 -17.35
C ASN A 120 24.09 5.00 -16.07
N LEU A 121 24.86 5.88 -15.43
CA LEU A 121 24.41 6.67 -14.29
C LEU A 121 24.39 8.15 -14.69
N ILE A 122 23.43 8.88 -14.15
CA ILE A 122 23.31 10.34 -14.30
C ILE A 122 23.65 11.02 -12.97
N PRO A 123 24.11 12.29 -13.00
CA PRO A 123 24.28 13.07 -11.79
C PRO A 123 22.99 13.17 -10.97
N LEU A 124 23.13 13.29 -9.65
CA LEU A 124 21.99 13.58 -8.78
C LEU A 124 21.40 14.95 -9.14
N PRO A 125 20.07 15.13 -8.98
CA PRO A 125 19.45 16.43 -9.19
C PRO A 125 20.05 17.49 -8.24
N PRO A 126 19.96 18.78 -8.62
CA PRO A 126 20.40 19.88 -7.77
C PRO A 126 19.81 19.84 -6.36
N LYS A 127 20.51 20.48 -5.42
CA LYS A 127 20.26 20.37 -3.97
C LYS A 127 18.88 20.87 -3.54
N TYR A 128 18.43 22.01 -4.06
CA TYR A 128 17.20 22.66 -3.60
C TYR A 128 16.03 22.23 -4.47
N LYS A 129 15.07 21.55 -3.83
CA LYS A 129 13.84 21.09 -4.48
C LYS A 129 12.62 21.83 -3.96
N GLY A 130 11.67 22.08 -4.84
CA GLY A 130 10.37 22.62 -4.46
C GLY A 130 9.28 22.20 -5.44
N LEU A 131 8.06 22.12 -4.92
CA LEU A 131 6.85 21.75 -5.64
C LEU A 131 5.87 22.92 -5.65
N VAL A 132 5.59 23.50 -6.81
CA VAL A 132 4.44 24.39 -6.97
C VAL A 132 3.22 23.51 -7.22
N CYS A 133 2.32 23.43 -6.25
CA CYS A 133 1.10 22.62 -6.35
C CYS A 133 -0.06 23.49 -6.83
N ALA A 134 -0.14 23.73 -8.14
CA ALA A 134 -1.14 24.61 -8.75
C ALA A 134 -2.54 23.98 -8.74
N HIS A 135 -3.53 24.69 -8.20
CA HIS A 135 -4.94 24.28 -8.14
C HIS A 135 -5.75 24.97 -9.22
N PHE A 136 -6.58 24.19 -9.93
CA PHE A 136 -7.42 24.64 -11.03
C PHE A 136 -8.90 24.33 -10.78
N GLU A 137 -9.79 25.14 -11.34
CA GLU A 137 -11.24 24.94 -11.20
C GLU A 137 -11.71 23.77 -12.06
N THR A 138 -11.03 23.51 -13.19
CA THR A 138 -11.35 22.43 -14.12
C THR A 138 -10.12 21.65 -14.56
N LEU A 139 -10.35 20.43 -15.06
CA LEU A 139 -9.32 19.62 -15.70
C LEU A 139 -8.73 20.35 -16.92
N GLU A 140 -9.57 20.99 -17.72
CA GLU A 140 -9.19 21.70 -18.94
C GLU A 140 -8.20 22.84 -18.67
N GLU A 141 -8.44 23.63 -17.63
CA GLU A 141 -7.51 24.68 -17.20
C GLU A 141 -6.14 24.10 -16.84
N SER A 142 -6.08 22.93 -16.18
CA SER A 142 -4.81 22.29 -15.84
C SER A 142 -4.03 21.82 -17.08
N LEU A 143 -4.71 21.42 -18.16
CA LEU A 143 -4.06 21.05 -19.42
C LEU A 143 -3.39 22.26 -20.09
N LEU A 144 -4.03 23.43 -20.02
CA LEU A 144 -3.45 24.70 -20.48
C LEU A 144 -2.33 25.18 -19.55
N GLY A 145 -2.53 25.05 -18.24
CA GLY A 145 -1.53 25.38 -17.21
C GLY A 145 -0.24 24.57 -17.39
N ASN A 146 -0.33 23.30 -17.79
CA ASN A 146 0.84 22.47 -18.12
C ASN A 146 1.69 23.09 -19.24
N LEU A 147 1.07 23.62 -20.30
CA LEU A 147 1.80 24.26 -21.41
C LEU A 147 2.55 25.51 -20.96
N ILE A 148 2.02 26.25 -19.99
CA ILE A 148 2.71 27.38 -19.36
C ILE A 148 3.86 26.87 -18.49
N ALA A 149 3.58 25.89 -17.62
CA ALA A 149 4.58 25.32 -16.71
C ALA A 149 5.78 24.74 -17.45
N LEU A 150 5.59 24.09 -18.60
CA LEU A 150 6.67 23.55 -19.43
C LEU A 150 7.71 24.61 -19.87
N LYS A 151 7.29 25.87 -20.05
CA LYS A 151 8.19 26.98 -20.43
C LYS A 151 9.22 27.29 -19.33
N HIS A 152 8.89 26.97 -18.08
CA HIS A 152 9.74 27.13 -16.90
C HIS A 152 10.70 25.96 -16.67
N LYS A 153 10.73 24.97 -17.57
CA LYS A 153 11.65 23.80 -17.54
C LYS A 153 11.62 23.00 -16.21
N PRO A 154 10.44 22.57 -15.74
CA PRO A 154 10.33 21.78 -14.52
C PRO A 154 11.00 20.40 -14.67
N THR A 155 11.34 19.81 -13.52
CA THR A 155 11.86 18.45 -13.44
C THR A 155 10.76 17.41 -13.65
N ALA A 156 9.57 17.67 -13.11
CA ALA A 156 8.36 16.87 -13.30
C ALA A 156 7.11 17.75 -13.27
N ILE A 157 6.05 17.33 -13.98
CA ILE A 157 4.70 17.86 -13.83
C ILE A 157 3.75 16.67 -13.79
N GLU A 158 3.00 16.56 -12.70
CA GLU A 158 2.04 15.47 -12.49
C GLU A 158 0.64 16.03 -12.26
N LEU A 159 -0.36 15.40 -12.88
CA LEU A 159 -1.77 15.77 -12.77
C LEU A 159 -2.53 14.83 -11.83
N MET A 160 -3.44 15.40 -11.04
CA MET A 160 -4.53 14.68 -10.35
C MET A 160 -5.86 15.40 -10.53
N ASP A 161 -6.92 14.65 -10.86
CA ASP A 161 -8.28 15.18 -10.93
C ASP A 161 -9.00 15.20 -9.57
N ASP A 162 -10.20 15.77 -9.59
CA ASP A 162 -11.12 15.83 -8.46
C ASP A 162 -11.46 14.44 -7.88
N THR A 163 -11.64 13.43 -8.72
CA THR A 163 -12.09 12.09 -8.30
C THR A 163 -11.02 11.40 -7.46
N VAL A 164 -9.75 11.44 -7.89
CA VAL A 164 -8.63 10.95 -7.08
C VAL A 164 -8.55 11.76 -5.79
N MET A 165 -8.73 13.08 -5.86
CA MET A 165 -8.70 13.95 -4.70
C MET A 165 -9.82 13.63 -3.70
N GLN A 166 -11.04 13.32 -4.11
CA GLN A 166 -12.09 12.88 -3.19
C GLN A 166 -11.74 11.54 -2.56
N CYS A 167 -11.17 10.60 -3.32
CA CYS A 167 -10.77 9.29 -2.80
C CYS A 167 -9.68 9.38 -1.71
N THR A 168 -8.76 10.35 -1.80
CA THR A 168 -7.75 10.55 -0.74
C THR A 168 -8.36 10.99 0.61
N LYS A 169 -9.53 11.65 0.63
CA LYS A 169 -10.17 12.10 1.88
C LYS A 169 -10.55 10.92 2.78
N ALA A 170 -10.99 9.81 2.17
CA ALA A 170 -11.43 8.60 2.86
C ALA A 170 -10.29 7.64 3.23
N ASN A 171 -9.07 7.87 2.73
CA ASN A 171 -7.90 7.04 3.07
C ASN A 171 -7.14 7.65 4.26
N ILE A 172 -6.94 6.85 5.30
CA ILE A 172 -6.34 7.28 6.59
C ILE A 172 -4.97 7.93 6.38
N GLU A 173 -4.12 7.34 5.56
CA GLU A 173 -2.75 7.82 5.36
C GLU A 173 -2.71 9.02 4.40
N GLN A 174 -3.45 8.95 3.30
CA GLN A 174 -3.43 10.03 2.31
C GLN A 174 -4.15 11.29 2.79
N ASN A 175 -5.12 11.18 3.70
CA ASN A 175 -5.74 12.34 4.33
C ASN A 175 -4.69 13.22 5.05
N LYS A 176 -3.72 12.60 5.75
CA LYS A 176 -2.61 13.31 6.39
C LYS A 176 -1.70 14.02 5.40
N ASN A 177 -1.62 13.56 4.14
CA ASN A 177 -0.77 14.14 3.11
C ASN A 177 -1.41 15.33 2.37
N ARG A 178 -2.62 15.75 2.76
CA ARG A 178 -3.37 16.85 2.12
C ARG A 178 -3.10 18.26 2.67
N PHE A 179 -2.04 18.47 3.45
CA PHE A 179 -1.77 19.73 4.17
C PHE A 179 -1.63 20.99 3.26
N PHE A 180 -1.38 20.81 1.97
CA PHE A 180 -1.21 21.88 0.98
C PHE A 180 -2.48 22.14 0.15
N VAL A 181 -3.54 21.35 0.34
CA VAL A 181 -4.73 21.39 -0.51
C VAL A 181 -5.69 22.47 -0.01
N LYS A 182 -6.12 23.38 -0.89
CA LYS A 182 -7.12 24.42 -0.58
C LYS A 182 -8.41 24.20 -1.34
N GLY A 183 -9.51 24.04 -0.59
CA GLY A 183 -10.84 23.79 -1.15
C GLY A 183 -10.95 22.41 -1.82
N ASP A 184 -11.76 22.35 -2.86
CA ASP A 184 -12.02 21.15 -3.66
C ASP A 184 -11.65 21.41 -5.14
N PRO A 185 -10.35 21.37 -5.48
CA PRO A 185 -9.89 21.66 -6.85
C PRO A 185 -10.49 20.66 -7.85
N GLY A 186 -10.88 21.15 -9.03
CA GLY A 186 -11.29 20.31 -10.16
C GLY A 186 -10.10 19.53 -10.74
N ALA A 187 -8.91 20.10 -10.65
CA ALA A 187 -7.64 19.43 -10.93
C ALA A 187 -6.47 20.12 -10.22
N MET A 188 -5.37 19.39 -10.04
CA MET A 188 -4.11 19.94 -9.53
C MET A 188 -2.92 19.49 -10.37
N LEU A 189 -1.96 20.41 -10.53
CA LEU A 189 -0.62 20.10 -11.04
C LEU A 189 0.40 20.15 -9.91
N MET A 190 1.20 19.10 -9.77
CA MET A 190 2.38 19.09 -8.91
C MET A 190 3.60 19.31 -9.79
N ILE A 191 4.12 20.54 -9.75
CA ILE A 191 5.20 21.02 -10.63
C ILE A 191 6.50 21.07 -9.83
N GLU A 192 7.39 20.12 -10.07
CA GLU A 192 8.66 20.00 -9.33
C GLU A 192 9.79 20.75 -10.03
N PHE A 193 10.55 21.50 -9.26
CA PHE A 193 11.78 22.15 -9.68
C PHE A 193 12.95 21.68 -8.82
N SER A 194 14.15 21.67 -9.41
CA SER A 194 15.42 21.41 -8.73
C SER A 194 16.45 22.44 -9.18
N PHE A 195 17.05 23.17 -8.24
CA PHE A 195 18.06 24.21 -8.49
C PHE A 195 19.25 24.14 -7.54
N GLU A 196 20.35 24.80 -7.91
CA GLU A 196 21.56 24.88 -7.09
C GLU A 196 21.41 25.88 -5.94
N THR A 197 20.47 26.84 -6.06
CA THR A 197 20.17 27.82 -5.03
C THR A 197 18.68 27.88 -4.69
N GLU A 198 18.37 28.29 -3.46
CA GLU A 198 17.00 28.54 -3.02
C GLU A 198 16.39 29.78 -3.69
N GLU A 199 17.21 30.75 -4.08
CA GLU A 199 16.79 31.97 -4.77
C GLU A 199 16.23 31.68 -6.17
N GLU A 200 16.91 30.84 -6.95
CA GLU A 200 16.43 30.38 -8.26
C GLU A 200 15.08 29.65 -8.15
N LEU A 201 14.95 28.78 -7.15
CA LEU A 201 13.70 28.06 -6.88
C LEU A 201 12.55 29.03 -6.57
N ASN A 202 12.78 29.96 -5.65
CA ASN A 202 11.76 30.93 -5.25
C ASN A 202 11.39 31.89 -6.39
N THR A 203 12.37 32.29 -7.21
CA THR A 203 12.16 33.18 -8.35
C THR A 203 11.33 32.48 -9.43
N THR A 204 11.75 31.28 -9.84
CA THR A 204 11.02 30.46 -10.84
C THR A 204 9.60 30.15 -10.38
N ALA A 205 9.41 29.82 -9.10
CA ALA A 205 8.08 29.55 -8.55
C ALA A 205 7.15 30.78 -8.62
N LYS A 206 7.67 31.98 -8.34
CA LYS A 206 6.91 33.24 -8.44
C LYS A 206 6.61 33.62 -9.88
N GLU A 207 7.56 33.41 -10.80
CA GLU A 207 7.37 33.67 -12.23
C GLU A 207 6.31 32.75 -12.81
N LEU A 208 6.35 31.45 -12.48
CA LEU A 208 5.32 30.50 -12.86
C LEU A 208 3.94 30.89 -12.32
N GLU A 209 3.83 31.23 -11.03
CA GLU A 209 2.56 31.69 -10.45
C GLU A 209 2.04 32.93 -11.17
N LYS A 210 2.91 33.91 -11.46
CA LYS A 210 2.56 35.12 -12.20
C LYS A 210 2.02 34.78 -13.59
N ASP A 211 2.71 33.94 -14.35
CA ASP A 211 2.30 33.59 -15.71
C ASP A 211 0.97 32.83 -15.74
N LEU A 212 0.72 31.95 -14.75
CA LEU A 212 -0.57 31.27 -14.61
C LEU A 212 -1.69 32.26 -14.29
N ARG A 213 -1.45 33.21 -13.39
CA ARG A 213 -2.42 34.26 -13.03
C ARG A 213 -2.70 35.22 -14.20
N ASP A 214 -1.67 35.65 -14.92
CA ASP A 214 -1.80 36.51 -16.09
C ASP A 214 -2.61 35.84 -17.22
N ALA A 215 -2.52 34.51 -17.31
CA ALA A 215 -3.35 33.71 -18.21
C ALA A 215 -4.78 33.43 -17.68
N GLY A 216 -5.11 33.88 -16.46
CA GLY A 216 -6.40 33.62 -15.82
C GLY A 216 -6.62 32.16 -15.42
N LEU A 217 -5.55 31.39 -15.20
CA LEU A 217 -5.60 29.96 -14.90
C LEU A 217 -5.24 29.68 -13.45
N GLY A 218 -6.07 28.91 -12.76
CA GLY A 218 -5.84 28.44 -11.39
C GLY A 218 -6.06 29.50 -10.31
N TYR A 219 -6.21 29.05 -9.06
CA TYR A 219 -6.61 29.91 -7.94
C TYR A 219 -5.70 29.81 -6.70
N HIS A 220 -4.86 28.78 -6.59
CA HIS A 220 -3.96 28.56 -5.46
C HIS A 220 -2.67 27.85 -5.87
N PHE A 221 -1.51 28.37 -5.47
CA PHE A 221 -0.18 27.92 -5.94
C PHE A 221 0.85 27.76 -4.80
N PRO A 222 0.59 26.93 -3.78
CA PRO A 222 1.53 26.75 -2.67
C PRO A 222 2.86 26.16 -3.18
N LEU A 223 3.95 26.81 -2.81
CA LEU A 223 5.31 26.28 -2.94
C LEU A 223 5.60 25.40 -1.72
N VAL A 224 5.73 24.09 -1.95
CA VAL A 224 6.08 23.11 -0.93
C VAL A 224 7.57 22.82 -1.00
N THR A 225 8.30 23.12 0.08
CA THR A 225 9.73 22.83 0.24
C THR A 225 9.99 21.91 1.44
N GLY A 226 11.19 21.33 1.49
CA GLY A 226 11.62 20.40 2.53
C GLY A 226 11.34 18.94 2.16
N GLU A 227 12.32 18.08 2.41
CA GLU A 227 12.32 16.68 1.95
C GLU A 227 11.09 15.89 2.41
N ASP A 228 10.71 16.00 3.69
CA ASP A 228 9.54 15.30 4.24
C ASP A 228 8.22 15.75 3.59
N LYS A 229 8.01 17.07 3.49
CA LYS A 229 6.78 17.63 2.90
C LYS A 229 6.66 17.25 1.43
N ILE A 230 7.74 17.39 0.66
CA ILE A 230 7.79 16.99 -0.75
C ILE A 230 7.49 15.48 -0.89
N LYS A 231 8.10 14.64 -0.06
CA LYS A 231 7.84 13.20 -0.04
C LYS A 231 6.38 12.88 0.23
N ARG A 232 5.71 13.63 1.12
CA ARG A 232 4.27 13.46 1.42
C ARG A 232 3.37 13.87 0.26
N VAL A 233 3.68 14.96 -0.45
CA VAL A 233 2.97 15.33 -1.70
C VAL A 233 3.10 14.21 -2.73
N TRP A 234 4.32 13.70 -2.93
CA TRP A 234 4.56 12.60 -3.88
C TRP A 234 3.89 11.29 -3.46
N ALA A 235 3.85 10.99 -2.16
CA ALA A 235 3.13 9.82 -1.65
C ALA A 235 1.63 9.91 -1.98
N LEU A 236 1.03 11.09 -1.86
CA LEU A 236 -0.37 11.34 -2.23
C LEU A 236 -0.60 11.12 -3.74
N ARG A 237 0.26 11.67 -4.61
CA ARG A 237 0.19 11.46 -6.07
C ARG A 237 0.37 10.00 -6.48
N THR A 238 1.33 9.31 -5.85
CA THR A 238 1.64 7.91 -6.15
C THR A 238 0.49 6.99 -5.73
N ALA A 239 -0.21 7.32 -4.65
CA ALA A 239 -1.35 6.54 -4.15
C ALA A 239 -2.58 6.61 -5.07
N GLY A 240 -2.67 7.59 -5.98
CA GLY A 240 -3.84 7.88 -6.81
C GLY A 240 -4.46 6.65 -7.45
N LEU A 241 -3.65 5.80 -8.08
CA LEU A 241 -4.12 4.60 -8.77
C LEU A 241 -4.85 3.60 -7.86
N GLY A 242 -4.27 3.32 -6.69
CA GLY A 242 -4.87 2.37 -5.75
C GLY A 242 -6.13 2.94 -5.09
N LEU A 243 -6.20 4.25 -4.91
CA LEU A 243 -7.36 4.94 -4.34
C LEU A 243 -8.62 4.81 -5.18
N LEU A 244 -8.50 4.68 -6.51
CA LEU A 244 -9.67 4.49 -7.40
C LEU A 244 -10.44 3.21 -7.13
N SER A 245 -9.81 2.24 -6.47
CA SER A 245 -10.48 1.00 -6.06
C SER A 245 -11.54 1.25 -4.96
N ASN A 246 -11.47 2.41 -4.28
CA ASN A 246 -12.40 2.81 -3.23
C ASN A 246 -13.75 3.31 -3.76
N ILE A 247 -13.91 3.53 -5.08
CA ILE A 247 -15.20 3.85 -5.69
C ILE A 247 -16.15 2.66 -5.44
N PRO A 248 -17.27 2.81 -4.70
CA PRO A 248 -18.15 1.68 -4.37
C PRO A 248 -18.86 1.06 -5.59
N GLY A 249 -19.23 -0.22 -5.50
CA GLY A 249 -19.98 -0.94 -6.53
C GLY A 249 -19.12 -1.69 -7.56
N ASP A 250 -19.79 -2.26 -8.57
CA ASP A 250 -19.17 -3.13 -9.59
C ASP A 250 -18.55 -2.35 -10.77
N ARG A 251 -19.04 -1.14 -11.04
CA ARG A 251 -18.40 -0.25 -12.01
C ARG A 251 -17.13 0.30 -11.38
N LYS A 252 -15.97 -0.12 -11.90
CA LYS A 252 -14.65 0.28 -11.41
C LYS A 252 -13.86 0.97 -12.51
N GLY A 253 -12.89 1.80 -12.11
CA GLY A 253 -11.90 2.33 -13.05
C GLY A 253 -11.03 1.20 -13.60
N VAL A 254 -11.33 0.74 -14.82
CA VAL A 254 -10.64 -0.39 -15.45
C VAL A 254 -9.36 0.05 -16.18
N PRO A 255 -8.29 -0.78 -16.16
CA PRO A 255 -7.15 -0.59 -17.05
C PRO A 255 -7.50 -1.06 -18.48
N GLY A 256 -6.68 -0.67 -19.45
CA GLY A 256 -6.91 -0.74 -20.88
C GLY A 256 -6.32 0.47 -21.61
N ILE A 257 -6.98 1.61 -21.40
CA ILE A 257 -6.79 2.85 -22.15
C ILE A 257 -5.79 3.79 -21.48
N GLU A 258 -5.48 3.55 -20.21
CA GLU A 258 -4.83 4.50 -19.31
C GLU A 258 -3.39 4.83 -19.65
N ASP A 259 -2.84 4.48 -20.81
CA ASP A 259 -1.42 4.67 -21.09
C ASP A 259 -1.18 5.34 -22.44
N THR A 260 -2.13 6.17 -22.88
CA THR A 260 -1.99 6.87 -24.16
C THR A 260 -1.10 8.09 -24.02
N ALA A 261 -0.26 8.33 -25.02
CA ALA A 261 0.60 9.50 -25.07
C ALA A 261 0.48 10.23 -26.40
N VAL A 262 0.37 11.55 -26.36
CA VAL A 262 0.39 12.46 -27.52
C VAL A 262 1.36 13.60 -27.22
N HIS A 263 1.83 14.36 -28.21
CA HIS A 263 2.70 15.50 -27.91
C HIS A 263 1.98 16.48 -26.94
N PRO A 264 2.66 17.06 -25.92
CA PRO A 264 2.00 17.88 -24.90
C PRO A 264 1.13 19.01 -25.46
N GLU A 265 1.53 19.64 -26.56
CA GLU A 265 0.76 20.69 -27.24
C GLU A 265 -0.62 20.23 -27.74
N TYR A 266 -0.79 18.94 -28.01
CA TYR A 266 -2.06 18.37 -28.46
C TYR A 266 -2.93 17.86 -27.31
N LEU A 267 -2.40 17.76 -26.09
CA LEU A 267 -3.14 17.23 -24.94
C LEU A 267 -4.49 17.92 -24.71
N PRO A 268 -4.62 19.26 -24.73
CA PRO A 268 -5.92 19.90 -24.52
C PRO A 268 -7.01 19.42 -25.51
N ASN A 269 -6.66 19.36 -26.80
CA ASN A 269 -7.59 18.91 -27.85
C ASN A 269 -7.85 17.40 -27.78
N TYR A 270 -6.82 16.60 -27.49
CA TYR A 270 -6.95 15.15 -27.34
C TYR A 270 -7.87 14.78 -26.18
N VAL A 271 -7.73 15.43 -25.02
CA VAL A 271 -8.61 15.19 -23.86
C VAL A 271 -10.04 15.65 -24.14
N ALA A 272 -10.23 16.77 -24.84
CA ALA A 272 -11.56 17.22 -25.26
C ALA A 272 -12.24 16.18 -26.16
N ASP A 273 -11.52 15.62 -27.14
CA ASP A 273 -12.03 14.55 -28.00
C ASP A 273 -12.34 13.26 -27.21
N ILE A 274 -11.47 12.85 -26.27
CA ILE A 274 -11.74 11.70 -25.39
C ILE A 274 -13.01 11.92 -24.57
N LYS A 275 -13.19 13.09 -23.96
CA LYS A 275 -14.38 13.41 -23.17
C LYS A 275 -15.65 13.34 -24.01
N LYS A 276 -15.59 13.75 -25.28
CA LYS A 276 -16.69 13.59 -26.22
C LYS A 276 -17.04 12.12 -26.46
N VAL A 277 -16.04 11.28 -26.74
CA VAL A 277 -16.23 9.82 -26.93
C VAL A 277 -16.82 9.18 -25.66
N LEU A 278 -16.27 9.51 -24.48
CA LEU A 278 -16.81 9.01 -23.21
C LEU A 278 -18.27 9.42 -23.02
N SER A 279 -18.62 10.67 -23.34
CA SER A 279 -20.00 11.16 -23.25
C SER A 279 -20.95 10.44 -24.23
N GLU A 280 -20.51 10.15 -25.45
CA GLU A 280 -21.30 9.40 -26.45
C GLU A 280 -21.60 7.97 -25.95
N PHE A 281 -20.68 7.37 -25.20
CA PHE A 281 -20.85 6.08 -24.55
C PHE A 281 -21.53 6.14 -23.16
N GLY A 282 -21.89 7.33 -22.66
CA GLY A 282 -22.47 7.51 -21.34
C GLY A 282 -21.54 7.13 -20.18
N LEU A 283 -20.23 7.22 -20.39
CA LEU A 283 -19.20 6.85 -19.44
C LEU A 283 -18.61 8.07 -18.73
N THR A 284 -18.33 7.91 -17.44
CA THR A 284 -17.47 8.80 -16.68
C THR A 284 -16.07 8.18 -16.57
N SER A 285 -15.06 9.04 -16.41
CA SER A 285 -13.67 8.60 -16.29
C SER A 285 -12.93 9.46 -15.29
N VAL A 286 -11.93 8.83 -14.68
CA VAL A 286 -10.91 9.50 -13.86
C VAL A 286 -9.72 9.86 -14.75
N PHE A 287 -9.04 10.98 -14.47
CA PHE A 287 -7.84 11.44 -15.15
C PHE A 287 -6.68 11.66 -14.16
N TYR A 288 -5.52 11.10 -14.48
CA TYR A 288 -4.23 11.35 -13.82
C TYR A 288 -3.13 11.21 -14.86
N ALA A 289 -2.03 11.95 -14.77
CA ALA A 289 -1.10 12.02 -15.90
C ALA A 289 0.32 12.38 -15.52
N HIS A 290 1.27 11.78 -16.24
CA HIS A 290 2.62 12.31 -16.49
C HIS A 290 2.54 13.39 -17.57
N ILE A 291 1.82 14.47 -17.24
CA ILE A 291 1.32 15.46 -18.21
C ILE A 291 2.43 16.24 -18.91
N ALA A 292 3.59 16.41 -18.27
CA ALA A 292 4.77 17.03 -18.88
C ALA A 292 5.24 16.32 -20.15
N THR A 293 5.09 14.98 -20.20
CA THR A 293 5.53 14.14 -21.31
C THR A 293 4.42 13.79 -22.30
N GLY A 294 3.23 14.38 -22.13
CA GLY A 294 2.14 14.14 -23.06
C GLY A 294 1.36 12.85 -22.82
N GLU A 295 1.65 12.15 -21.73
CA GLU A 295 1.01 10.89 -21.38
C GLU A 295 -0.14 11.15 -20.42
N ILE A 296 -1.28 10.52 -20.71
CA ILE A 296 -2.48 10.61 -19.92
C ILE A 296 -2.98 9.24 -19.54
N HIS A 297 -3.28 9.09 -18.26
CA HIS A 297 -3.97 7.95 -17.74
C HIS A 297 -5.41 8.31 -17.45
N PHE A 298 -6.32 7.63 -18.13
CA PHE A 298 -7.73 7.72 -17.80
C PHE A 298 -8.38 6.35 -17.68
N ARG A 299 -9.31 6.25 -16.74
CA ARG A 299 -9.95 4.98 -16.37
C ARG A 299 -11.47 5.14 -16.38
N PRO A 300 -12.14 4.67 -17.45
CA PRO A 300 -13.60 4.68 -17.49
C PRO A 300 -14.18 3.71 -16.46
N LEU A 301 -15.36 4.03 -15.94
CA LEU A 301 -16.07 3.19 -14.98
C LEU A 301 -16.88 2.08 -15.68
N ILE A 302 -16.29 0.88 -15.75
CA ILE A 302 -16.85 -0.27 -16.48
C ILE A 302 -17.04 -1.46 -15.53
N ASN A 303 -18.08 -2.25 -15.77
CA ASN A 303 -18.35 -3.51 -15.08
C ASN A 303 -18.15 -4.70 -16.02
N PHE A 304 -16.96 -5.31 -16.01
CA PHE A 304 -16.67 -6.49 -16.84
C PHE A 304 -17.48 -7.75 -16.48
N LYS A 305 -18.26 -7.72 -15.40
CA LYS A 305 -19.22 -8.80 -15.09
C LYS A 305 -20.44 -8.73 -16.01
N GLU A 306 -20.70 -7.61 -16.68
CA GLU A 306 -21.79 -7.47 -17.64
C GLU A 306 -21.28 -7.62 -19.07
N LYS A 307 -21.94 -8.45 -19.88
CA LYS A 307 -21.54 -8.67 -21.28
C LYS A 307 -21.62 -7.39 -22.11
N THR A 308 -22.64 -6.55 -21.87
CA THR A 308 -22.82 -5.27 -22.56
C THR A 308 -21.66 -4.31 -22.33
N ASP A 309 -21.08 -4.32 -21.12
CA ASP A 309 -19.96 -3.46 -20.74
C ASP A 309 -18.64 -3.98 -21.31
N VAL A 310 -18.49 -5.29 -21.52
CA VAL A 310 -17.36 -5.88 -22.25
C VAL A 310 -17.37 -5.42 -23.71
N ASP A 311 -18.53 -5.50 -24.37
CA ASP A 311 -18.70 -5.03 -25.75
C ASP A 311 -18.47 -3.51 -25.86
N LEU A 312 -18.95 -2.74 -24.87
CA LEU A 312 -18.74 -1.31 -24.77
C LEU A 312 -17.25 -0.95 -24.63
N PHE A 313 -16.51 -1.68 -23.79
CA PHE A 313 -15.09 -1.46 -23.59
C PHE A 313 -14.28 -1.71 -24.86
N GLU A 314 -14.61 -2.77 -25.61
CA GLU A 314 -13.95 -3.04 -26.88
C GLU A 314 -14.13 -1.88 -27.87
N LYS A 315 -15.37 -1.40 -28.06
CA LYS A 315 -15.65 -0.23 -28.92
C LYS A 315 -14.93 1.03 -28.44
N LEU A 316 -14.92 1.28 -27.14
CA LEU A 316 -14.22 2.42 -26.57
C LEU A 316 -12.71 2.36 -26.87
N MET A 317 -12.08 1.19 -26.74
CA MET A 317 -10.66 1.04 -27.08
C MET A 317 -10.39 1.28 -28.57
N ASP A 318 -11.27 0.86 -29.47
CA ASP A 318 -11.15 1.09 -30.91
C ASP A 318 -11.26 2.59 -31.26
N GLU A 319 -12.19 3.32 -30.62
CA GLU A 319 -12.32 4.78 -30.76
C GLU A 319 -11.10 5.52 -30.20
N VAL A 320 -10.60 5.10 -29.05
CA VAL A 320 -9.38 5.67 -28.45
C VAL A 320 -8.18 5.43 -29.37
N ALA A 321 -8.01 4.23 -29.92
CA ALA A 321 -6.95 3.97 -30.90
C ALA A 321 -7.04 4.90 -32.11
N SER A 322 -8.26 5.17 -32.58
CA SER A 322 -8.50 6.12 -33.68
C SER A 322 -8.09 7.56 -33.30
N LEU A 323 -8.42 8.02 -32.09
CA LEU A 323 -8.00 9.32 -31.58
C LEU A 323 -6.48 9.42 -31.42
N VAL A 324 -5.84 8.42 -30.80
CA VAL A 324 -4.38 8.40 -30.65
C VAL A 324 -3.70 8.46 -32.01
N LYS A 325 -4.21 7.71 -33.00
CA LYS A 325 -3.68 7.73 -34.37
C LYS A 325 -3.87 9.08 -35.04
N LYS A 326 -5.03 9.74 -34.86
CA LYS A 326 -5.30 11.11 -35.35
C LYS A 326 -4.24 12.10 -34.86
N TYR A 327 -3.80 11.98 -33.62
CA TYR A 327 -2.76 12.83 -33.02
C TYR A 327 -1.33 12.29 -33.19
N ARG A 328 -1.12 11.24 -33.99
CA ARG A 328 0.16 10.52 -34.15
C ARG A 328 0.81 10.12 -32.82
N GLY A 329 -0.01 9.77 -31.85
CA GLY A 329 0.41 9.36 -30.50
C GLY A 329 0.76 7.88 -30.38
N SER A 330 0.98 7.45 -29.15
CA SER A 330 1.20 6.06 -28.75
C SER A 330 0.04 5.54 -27.89
N MET A 331 -0.37 4.29 -28.12
CA MET A 331 -1.35 3.60 -27.27
C MET A 331 -0.75 3.14 -25.94
N SER A 332 0.58 3.00 -25.89
CA SER A 332 1.33 2.72 -24.67
C SER A 332 2.51 3.70 -24.57
N GLY A 333 2.49 4.56 -23.56
CA GLY A 333 3.58 5.48 -23.24
C GLY A 333 4.66 4.75 -22.43
N GLU A 334 4.25 4.03 -21.37
CA GLU A 334 5.17 3.36 -20.45
C GLU A 334 4.86 1.88 -20.15
N HIS A 335 3.59 1.45 -20.14
CA HIS A 335 3.18 0.13 -19.65
C HIS A 335 3.53 -1.02 -20.59
N GLY A 336 3.73 -0.73 -21.88
CA GLY A 336 3.90 -1.73 -22.93
C GLY A 336 2.57 -2.15 -23.57
N ASP A 337 2.69 -2.92 -24.65
CA ASP A 337 1.55 -3.41 -25.40
C ASP A 337 0.90 -4.63 -24.73
N GLY A 338 1.75 -5.60 -24.35
CA GLY A 338 1.35 -6.86 -23.75
C GLY A 338 0.21 -7.56 -24.51
N ARG A 339 -0.76 -8.05 -23.74
CA ARG A 339 -2.00 -8.66 -24.26
C ARG A 339 -3.10 -7.64 -24.51
N VAL A 340 -3.03 -6.50 -23.83
CA VAL A 340 -4.14 -5.54 -23.75
C VAL A 340 -4.16 -4.67 -25.00
N ARG A 341 -2.98 -4.22 -25.46
CA ARG A 341 -2.87 -3.26 -26.57
C ARG A 341 -2.29 -3.88 -27.84
N GLY A 342 -1.74 -5.10 -27.77
CA GLY A 342 -1.14 -5.78 -28.92
C GLY A 342 -2.09 -5.93 -30.12
N LYS A 343 -3.42 -6.06 -29.91
CA LYS A 343 -4.43 -6.11 -30.98
C LYS A 343 -4.44 -4.85 -31.86
N PHE A 344 -4.02 -3.70 -31.33
CA PHE A 344 -4.09 -2.41 -32.02
C PHE A 344 -2.84 -2.09 -32.85
N ILE A 345 -1.74 -2.83 -32.66
CA ILE A 345 -0.48 -2.55 -33.37
C ILE A 345 -0.64 -2.56 -34.90
N PRO A 346 -1.37 -3.51 -35.54
CA PRO A 346 -1.59 -3.46 -36.99
C PRO A 346 -2.36 -2.21 -37.43
N PHE A 347 -3.34 -1.77 -36.64
CA PHE A 347 -4.07 -0.54 -36.91
C PHE A 347 -3.17 0.69 -36.75
N MET A 348 -2.40 0.77 -35.67
CA MET A 348 -1.59 1.93 -35.34
C MET A 348 -0.39 2.09 -36.29
N LEU A 349 0.41 1.04 -36.46
CA LEU A 349 1.65 1.05 -37.26
C LEU A 349 1.43 0.68 -38.73
N GLY A 350 0.23 0.20 -39.09
CA GLY A 350 -0.07 -0.32 -40.43
C GLY A 350 0.35 -1.78 -40.61
N GLU A 351 -0.35 -2.46 -41.52
CA GLU A 351 -0.18 -3.91 -41.75
C GLU A 351 1.24 -4.26 -42.23
N HIS A 352 1.85 -3.42 -43.07
CA HIS A 352 3.23 -3.61 -43.54
C HIS A 352 4.20 -3.72 -42.35
N ASN A 353 4.22 -2.72 -41.47
CA ASN A 353 5.09 -2.70 -40.30
C ASN A 353 4.78 -3.86 -39.34
N TYR A 354 3.50 -4.21 -39.15
CA TYR A 354 3.14 -5.35 -38.31
C TYR A 354 3.74 -6.67 -38.82
N GLN A 355 3.72 -6.91 -40.13
CA GLN A 355 4.38 -8.09 -40.71
C GLN A 355 5.90 -8.06 -40.52
N LEU A 356 6.54 -6.88 -40.55
CA LEU A 356 7.95 -6.74 -40.19
C LEU A 356 8.20 -7.14 -38.73
N LEU A 357 7.36 -6.69 -37.80
CA LEU A 357 7.47 -7.06 -36.38
C LEU A 357 7.31 -8.58 -36.17
N LYS A 358 6.40 -9.24 -36.91
CA LYS A 358 6.26 -10.70 -36.89
C LYS A 358 7.51 -11.40 -37.42
N LYS A 359 8.14 -10.88 -38.47
CA LYS A 359 9.42 -11.39 -38.98
C LYS A 359 10.52 -11.26 -37.93
N VAL A 360 10.60 -10.12 -37.24
CA VAL A 360 11.53 -9.91 -36.11
C VAL A 360 11.27 -10.97 -35.02
N LYS A 361 10.03 -11.09 -34.52
CA LYS A 361 9.69 -12.10 -33.50
C LYS A 361 10.12 -13.51 -33.92
N LYS A 362 9.83 -13.91 -35.16
CA LYS A 362 10.18 -15.24 -35.70
C LYS A 362 11.70 -15.44 -35.81
N ALA A 363 12.46 -14.40 -36.15
CA ALA A 363 13.92 -14.50 -36.23
C ALA A 363 14.57 -14.67 -34.86
N TRP A 364 14.03 -14.04 -33.82
CA TRP A 364 14.52 -14.14 -32.43
C TRP A 364 14.04 -15.41 -31.72
N ASP A 365 12.79 -15.81 -31.98
CA ASP A 365 12.14 -16.96 -31.35
C ASP A 365 11.39 -17.82 -32.36
N PRO A 366 12.12 -18.65 -33.15
CA PRO A 366 11.52 -19.46 -34.22
C PRO A 366 10.48 -20.47 -33.74
N ASN A 367 10.58 -20.90 -32.48
CA ASN A 367 9.68 -21.90 -31.87
C ASN A 367 8.56 -21.25 -31.03
N ASN A 368 8.51 -19.92 -30.98
CA ASN A 368 7.50 -19.14 -30.25
C ASN A 368 7.35 -19.52 -28.76
N ILE A 369 8.46 -19.77 -28.05
CA ILE A 369 8.46 -20.15 -26.64
C ILE A 369 8.53 -18.95 -25.69
N PHE A 370 9.03 -17.81 -26.15
CA PHE A 370 9.19 -16.60 -25.36
C PHE A 370 7.93 -15.73 -25.40
N ASN A 371 7.18 -15.80 -24.30
CA ASN A 371 6.04 -14.95 -23.98
C ASN A 371 5.01 -14.82 -25.13
N PRO A 372 4.49 -15.94 -25.67
CA PRO A 372 3.64 -15.94 -26.87
C PRO A 372 2.34 -15.15 -26.69
N GLY A 373 1.80 -14.67 -27.80
CA GLY A 373 0.53 -13.93 -27.86
C GLY A 373 0.59 -12.52 -27.24
N LYS A 374 1.75 -11.88 -27.29
CA LYS A 374 1.99 -10.50 -26.83
C LYS A 374 2.82 -9.77 -27.87
N ILE A 375 2.50 -8.50 -28.11
CA ILE A 375 3.04 -7.64 -29.20
C ILE A 375 2.67 -8.17 -30.60
N THR A 376 2.99 -9.42 -30.90
CA THR A 376 2.61 -10.11 -32.14
C THR A 376 1.62 -11.22 -31.83
N ASP A 377 0.74 -11.52 -32.80
CA ASP A 377 -0.29 -12.56 -32.70
C ASP A 377 -1.10 -12.50 -31.40
N THR A 378 -1.42 -11.27 -30.97
CA THR A 378 -2.08 -11.00 -29.69
C THR A 378 -3.57 -11.34 -29.77
N PRO A 379 -4.11 -12.14 -28.83
CA PRO A 379 -5.54 -12.46 -28.78
C PRO A 379 -6.41 -11.21 -28.56
N PRO A 380 -7.73 -11.29 -28.80
CA PRO A 380 -8.67 -10.23 -28.47
C PRO A 380 -8.58 -9.78 -27.01
N ILE A 381 -8.77 -8.47 -26.77
CA ILE A 381 -8.70 -7.87 -25.43
C ILE A 381 -9.76 -8.43 -24.47
N THR A 382 -10.86 -8.97 -25.01
CA THR A 382 -12.01 -9.50 -24.28
C THR A 382 -11.87 -11.00 -23.93
N GLU A 383 -10.82 -11.69 -24.38
CA GLU A 383 -10.71 -13.15 -24.23
C GLU A 383 -10.34 -13.59 -22.80
N SER A 384 -9.43 -12.89 -22.13
CA SER A 384 -8.89 -13.29 -20.82
C SER A 384 -9.28 -12.33 -19.70
N LEU A 385 -10.59 -12.16 -19.52
CA LEU A 385 -11.14 -11.40 -18.42
C LEU A 385 -10.97 -12.15 -17.09
N ARG A 386 -10.71 -11.39 -16.02
CA ARG A 386 -10.62 -11.94 -14.64
C ARG A 386 -11.98 -12.45 -14.13
N VAL A 387 -13.06 -11.95 -14.70
CA VAL A 387 -14.43 -12.31 -14.34
C VAL A 387 -15.10 -12.98 -15.53
N ILE A 388 -16.12 -13.79 -15.26
CA ILE A 388 -16.96 -14.42 -16.29
C ILE A 388 -18.13 -13.47 -16.57
N PRO A 389 -18.23 -12.87 -17.78
CA PRO A 389 -19.35 -11.98 -18.11
C PRO A 389 -20.68 -12.72 -18.04
N GLY A 390 -21.69 -12.08 -17.46
CA GLY A 390 -23.03 -12.63 -17.21
C GLY A 390 -23.15 -13.50 -15.96
N LYS A 391 -22.03 -13.82 -15.28
CA LYS A 391 -22.10 -14.56 -14.00
C LYS A 391 -22.40 -13.58 -12.86
N PRO A 392 -23.45 -13.80 -12.05
CA PRO A 392 -23.78 -12.93 -10.93
C PRO A 392 -22.67 -12.86 -9.88
N THR A 393 -22.54 -11.69 -9.24
CA THR A 393 -21.64 -11.54 -8.09
C THR A 393 -22.21 -12.32 -6.89
N PRO A 394 -21.43 -13.17 -6.23
CA PRO A 394 -21.88 -13.88 -5.03
C PRO A 394 -22.20 -12.91 -3.88
N GLU A 395 -23.36 -13.12 -3.26
CA GLU A 395 -23.77 -12.42 -2.05
C GLU A 395 -23.69 -13.36 -0.84
N PHE A 396 -23.17 -12.86 0.28
CA PHE A 396 -22.95 -13.66 1.47
C PHE A 396 -23.57 -12.99 2.70
N LYS A 397 -24.25 -13.77 3.52
CA LYS A 397 -24.71 -13.31 4.83
C LYS A 397 -23.52 -13.24 5.79
N THR A 398 -23.10 -12.03 6.13
CA THR A 398 -21.97 -11.79 7.03
C THR A 398 -22.38 -11.33 8.42
N THR A 399 -21.47 -11.48 9.38
CA THR A 399 -21.66 -10.92 10.73
C THR A 399 -21.17 -9.47 10.80
N PHE A 400 -20.04 -9.17 10.18
CA PHE A 400 -19.62 -7.79 9.96
C PHE A 400 -20.50 -7.10 8.91
N ASP A 401 -20.64 -5.79 9.04
CA ASP A 401 -21.25 -4.91 8.05
C ASP A 401 -20.24 -4.60 6.93
N PHE A 402 -20.51 -5.07 5.71
CA PHE A 402 -19.77 -4.75 4.50
C PHE A 402 -20.56 -3.86 3.53
N SER A 403 -21.67 -3.26 3.98
CA SER A 403 -22.58 -2.45 3.15
C SER A 403 -21.88 -1.25 2.50
N LYS A 404 -20.88 -0.64 3.15
CA LYS A 404 -20.06 0.44 2.58
C LYS A 404 -19.40 0.09 1.23
N ASN A 405 -19.17 -1.20 0.97
CA ASN A 405 -18.60 -1.69 -0.29
C ASN A 405 -19.60 -2.53 -1.10
N ASN A 406 -20.89 -2.50 -0.76
CA ASN A 406 -21.93 -3.34 -1.35
C ASN A 406 -21.65 -4.86 -1.19
N GLY A 407 -21.15 -5.27 -0.02
CA GLY A 407 -21.03 -6.68 0.36
C GLY A 407 -19.61 -7.20 0.54
N TYR A 408 -19.52 -8.45 1.02
CA TYR A 408 -18.26 -9.12 1.36
C TYR A 408 -17.37 -9.32 0.13
N PHE A 409 -17.93 -9.83 -0.96
CA PHE A 409 -17.17 -10.13 -2.17
C PHE A 409 -16.56 -8.86 -2.78
N ARG A 410 -17.35 -7.79 -2.90
CA ARG A 410 -16.88 -6.50 -3.41
C ARG A 410 -15.84 -5.83 -2.50
N SER A 411 -15.85 -6.15 -1.21
CA SER A 411 -14.78 -5.74 -0.27
C SER A 411 -13.44 -6.43 -0.58
N ILE A 412 -13.46 -7.66 -1.08
CA ILE A 412 -12.27 -8.37 -1.61
C ILE A 412 -11.81 -7.74 -2.93
N GLU A 413 -12.76 -7.34 -3.79
CA GLU A 413 -12.49 -6.69 -5.08
C GLU A 413 -11.89 -5.29 -4.97
N LYS A 414 -11.86 -4.68 -3.79
CA LYS A 414 -11.06 -3.46 -3.55
C LYS A 414 -9.59 -3.67 -3.91
N CYS A 415 -9.04 -4.89 -3.82
CA CYS A 415 -7.67 -5.14 -4.26
C CYS A 415 -7.56 -5.05 -5.80
N ASN A 416 -7.02 -3.94 -6.30
CA ASN A 416 -6.76 -3.74 -7.75
C ASN A 416 -5.49 -4.45 -8.26
N GLY A 417 -4.62 -4.88 -7.36
CA GLY A 417 -3.39 -5.60 -7.70
C GLY A 417 -2.12 -4.74 -7.82
N SER A 418 -2.12 -3.50 -7.34
CA SER A 418 -0.96 -2.56 -7.38
C SER A 418 0.35 -3.17 -6.85
N GLY A 419 0.27 -4.13 -5.94
CA GLY A 419 1.45 -4.82 -5.41
C GLY A 419 2.19 -4.04 -4.33
N ASP A 420 1.60 -3.00 -3.74
CA ASP A 420 2.17 -2.27 -2.58
C ASP A 420 2.55 -3.18 -1.42
N CYS A 421 1.84 -4.31 -1.29
CA CYS A 421 2.12 -5.33 -0.27
C CYS A 421 3.36 -6.19 -0.54
N ARG A 422 4.06 -5.95 -1.66
CA ARG A 422 5.31 -6.64 -2.04
C ARG A 422 6.56 -5.86 -1.66
N LYS A 423 6.42 -4.78 -0.89
CA LYS A 423 7.55 -4.03 -0.33
C LYS A 423 8.41 -4.95 0.54
N SER A 424 9.72 -4.72 0.50
CA SER A 424 10.65 -5.35 1.43
C SER A 424 10.79 -4.52 2.70
N GLU A 425 11.30 -5.14 3.75
CA GLU A 425 11.70 -4.50 5.00
C GLU A 425 12.70 -3.36 4.81
N LYS A 426 13.47 -3.37 3.71
CA LYS A 426 14.41 -2.29 3.37
C LYS A 426 13.69 -1.02 2.89
N ILE A 427 12.57 -1.17 2.18
CA ILE A 427 11.73 -0.05 1.78
C ILE A 427 10.97 0.51 3.00
N GLY A 428 10.71 -0.36 3.98
CA GLY A 428 10.01 -0.02 5.21
C GLY A 428 8.48 -0.18 5.08
N GLY A 429 7.77 0.31 6.10
CA GLY A 429 6.34 0.09 6.28
C GLY A 429 6.00 -1.20 7.02
N THR A 430 4.72 -1.40 7.30
CA THR A 430 4.18 -2.55 8.03
C THR A 430 3.59 -3.58 7.07
N LEU A 431 3.09 -3.17 5.90
CA LEU A 431 2.41 -4.02 4.91
C LEU A 431 3.39 -4.72 3.96
N CYS A 432 3.50 -6.04 3.85
CA CYS A 432 2.86 -7.16 4.54
C CYS A 432 3.96 -8.02 5.19
N PRO A 433 3.97 -8.24 6.51
CA PRO A 433 5.17 -8.74 7.19
C PRO A 433 5.47 -10.20 6.88
N THR A 434 4.44 -11.02 6.60
CA THR A 434 4.66 -12.41 6.17
C THR A 434 5.24 -12.51 4.77
N TYR A 435 4.81 -11.65 3.83
CA TYR A 435 5.51 -11.51 2.56
C TYR A 435 6.94 -11.00 2.73
N MET A 436 7.18 -10.00 3.60
CA MET A 436 8.54 -9.49 3.82
C MET A 436 9.49 -10.61 4.29
N ALA A 437 9.00 -11.50 5.15
CA ALA A 437 9.77 -12.61 5.69
C ALA A 437 9.98 -13.78 4.71
N THR A 438 9.06 -14.04 3.78
CA THR A 438 9.15 -15.22 2.89
C THR A 438 9.43 -14.89 1.42
N ARG A 439 9.03 -13.71 0.96
CA ARG A 439 8.96 -13.28 -0.46
C ARG A 439 7.95 -14.04 -1.33
N ASP A 440 7.09 -14.85 -0.72
CA ASP A 440 6.07 -15.61 -1.45
C ASP A 440 4.81 -14.78 -1.67
N GLU A 441 4.35 -14.72 -2.92
CA GLU A 441 3.23 -13.88 -3.34
C GLU A 441 1.90 -14.20 -2.63
N ASP A 442 1.65 -15.47 -2.32
CA ASP A 442 0.48 -15.97 -1.61
C ASP A 442 0.32 -15.38 -0.19
N LYS A 443 1.43 -14.97 0.44
CA LYS A 443 1.48 -14.34 1.76
C LYS A 443 1.36 -12.82 1.71
N SER A 444 1.27 -12.24 0.51
CA SER A 444 0.97 -10.83 0.31
C SER A 444 -0.54 -10.56 0.44
N THR A 445 -0.94 -9.30 0.64
CA THR A 445 -2.38 -8.94 0.66
C THR A 445 -3.02 -9.18 -0.70
N ARG A 446 -2.30 -8.90 -1.79
CA ARG A 446 -2.76 -9.14 -3.16
C ARG A 446 -2.97 -10.62 -3.44
N GLY A 447 -2.03 -11.47 -3.04
CA GLY A 447 -2.16 -12.93 -3.16
C GLY A 447 -3.41 -13.44 -2.43
N ARG A 448 -3.56 -13.08 -1.16
CA ARG A 448 -4.75 -13.43 -0.34
C ARG A 448 -6.06 -12.97 -0.97
N ALA A 449 -6.11 -11.72 -1.46
CA ALA A 449 -7.31 -11.18 -2.08
C ALA A 449 -7.64 -11.89 -3.40
N ASN A 450 -6.63 -12.24 -4.21
CA ASN A 450 -6.85 -12.99 -5.44
C ASN A 450 -7.35 -14.41 -5.16
N LEU A 451 -6.82 -15.09 -4.15
CA LEU A 451 -7.29 -16.43 -3.76
C LEU A 451 -8.71 -16.39 -3.21
N LEU A 452 -9.02 -15.45 -2.30
CA LEU A 452 -10.38 -15.24 -1.82
C LEU A 452 -11.35 -14.98 -2.98
N ARG A 453 -10.96 -14.11 -3.93
CA ARG A 453 -11.79 -13.80 -5.10
C ARG A 453 -12.00 -15.03 -5.97
N GLU A 454 -10.93 -15.74 -6.30
CA GLU A 454 -10.99 -16.92 -7.17
C GLU A 454 -11.89 -17.98 -6.56
N PHE A 455 -11.52 -18.51 -5.39
CA PHE A 455 -12.25 -19.62 -4.77
C PHE A 455 -13.69 -19.25 -4.41
N LEU A 456 -13.99 -18.03 -3.94
CA LEU A 456 -15.38 -17.66 -3.63
C LEU A 456 -16.22 -17.37 -4.88
N TYR A 457 -15.60 -17.00 -6.00
CA TYR A 457 -16.31 -16.72 -7.24
C TYR A 457 -16.51 -17.98 -8.09
N SER A 458 -15.47 -18.82 -8.22
CA SER A 458 -15.46 -20.00 -9.08
C SER A 458 -15.84 -21.30 -8.37
N SER A 459 -16.05 -21.30 -7.04
CA SER A 459 -16.46 -22.50 -6.30
C SER A 459 -17.73 -23.15 -6.87
N GLU A 460 -17.63 -24.46 -7.10
CA GLU A 460 -18.77 -25.34 -7.42
C GLU A 460 -19.36 -26.03 -6.17
N LYS A 461 -18.75 -25.84 -5.00
CA LYS A 461 -19.26 -26.37 -3.73
C LYS A 461 -20.54 -25.66 -3.30
N GLU A 462 -21.42 -26.39 -2.59
CA GLU A 462 -22.67 -25.84 -2.03
C GLU A 462 -22.41 -24.65 -1.10
N ASN A 463 -21.35 -24.73 -0.27
CA ASN A 463 -20.89 -23.60 0.54
C ASN A 463 -19.51 -23.13 0.06
N PRO A 464 -19.41 -21.95 -0.58
CA PRO A 464 -18.15 -21.40 -1.06
C PRO A 464 -17.10 -21.16 0.03
N PHE A 465 -17.48 -21.11 1.30
CA PHE A 465 -16.54 -20.98 2.43
C PHE A 465 -15.87 -22.31 2.81
N ASP A 466 -16.30 -23.46 2.29
CA ASP A 466 -15.65 -24.75 2.49
C ASP A 466 -14.36 -24.85 1.64
N GLN A 467 -13.33 -24.07 1.96
CA GLN A 467 -12.09 -23.99 1.17
C GLN A 467 -10.87 -24.04 2.08
N GLY A 468 -10.16 -25.17 2.07
CA GLY A 468 -8.96 -25.38 2.89
C GLY A 468 -7.81 -24.48 2.45
N GLU A 469 -7.72 -24.21 1.15
CA GLU A 469 -6.69 -23.36 0.52
C GLU A 469 -6.79 -21.92 1.03
N ILE A 470 -8.00 -21.39 1.16
CA ILE A 470 -8.21 -20.06 1.77
C ILE A 470 -7.84 -20.13 3.26
N TYR A 471 -8.25 -21.17 3.98
CA TYR A 471 -7.94 -21.33 5.40
C TYR A 471 -6.43 -21.29 5.66
N ASP A 472 -5.65 -22.12 4.97
CA ASP A 472 -4.19 -22.24 5.16
C ASP A 472 -3.47 -20.90 4.91
N ILE A 473 -3.89 -20.17 3.88
CA ILE A 473 -3.23 -18.93 3.47
C ILE A 473 -3.64 -17.75 4.37
N LEU A 474 -4.88 -17.74 4.85
CA LEU A 474 -5.34 -16.77 5.82
C LEU A 474 -4.82 -17.07 7.23
N ASP A 475 -4.54 -18.33 7.58
CA ASP A 475 -3.92 -18.67 8.87
C ASP A 475 -2.58 -17.93 9.05
N LEU A 476 -1.79 -17.84 7.98
CA LEU A 476 -0.56 -17.05 7.88
C LEU A 476 -0.75 -15.53 7.92
N CYS A 477 -1.97 -15.01 7.82
CA CYS A 477 -2.23 -13.58 7.99
C CYS A 477 -2.26 -13.20 9.48
N ILE A 478 -1.37 -12.30 9.89
CA ILE A 478 -1.22 -11.91 11.29
C ILE A 478 -2.17 -10.81 11.76
N SER A 479 -3.18 -10.44 10.96
CA SER A 479 -4.23 -9.46 11.31
C SER A 479 -3.71 -8.09 11.83
N CYS A 480 -2.56 -7.64 11.31
CA CYS A 480 -1.94 -6.37 11.71
C CYS A 480 -2.65 -5.10 11.21
N LYS A 481 -3.58 -5.25 10.25
CA LYS A 481 -4.35 -4.17 9.59
C LYS A 481 -3.56 -3.15 8.78
N ALA A 482 -2.26 -3.32 8.57
CA ALA A 482 -1.48 -2.44 7.70
C ALA A 482 -2.01 -2.34 6.26
N CYS A 483 -2.71 -3.37 5.77
CA CYS A 483 -3.38 -3.34 4.45
C CYS A 483 -4.56 -2.36 4.40
N LYS A 484 -5.15 -2.01 5.53
CA LYS A 484 -6.24 -1.03 5.62
C LYS A 484 -5.71 0.40 5.47
N SER A 485 -4.53 0.68 6.00
CA SER A 485 -3.95 2.03 6.04
C SER A 485 -2.90 2.29 4.95
N GLU A 486 -1.91 1.40 4.81
CA GLU A 486 -0.77 1.60 3.92
C GLU A 486 -1.06 1.20 2.47
N CYS A 487 -2.05 0.32 2.23
CA CYS A 487 -2.49 0.05 0.87
C CYS A 487 -3.41 1.19 0.41
N PRO A 488 -3.16 1.81 -0.75
CA PRO A 488 -4.05 2.88 -1.22
C PRO A 488 -5.47 2.39 -1.50
N SER A 489 -5.64 1.11 -1.85
CA SER A 489 -6.95 0.46 -1.99
C SER A 489 -7.68 0.22 -0.66
N GLY A 490 -7.04 0.44 0.50
CA GLY A 490 -7.66 0.31 1.83
C GLY A 490 -8.35 -1.03 2.07
N VAL A 491 -7.70 -2.14 1.71
CA VAL A 491 -8.25 -3.50 1.88
C VAL A 491 -8.08 -3.93 3.33
N ASP A 492 -9.17 -4.16 4.06
CA ASP A 492 -9.10 -4.71 5.42
C ASP A 492 -9.05 -6.25 5.39
N MET A 493 -7.86 -6.80 5.09
CA MET A 493 -7.65 -8.25 5.05
C MET A 493 -7.87 -8.93 6.41
N ALA A 494 -7.70 -8.20 7.52
CA ALA A 494 -7.94 -8.76 8.85
C ALA A 494 -9.44 -8.97 9.10
N LYS A 495 -10.28 -8.01 8.69
CA LYS A 495 -11.75 -8.14 8.72
C LYS A 495 -12.22 -9.25 7.78
N LEU A 496 -11.69 -9.29 6.55
CA LEU A 496 -11.99 -10.37 5.60
C LEU A 496 -11.64 -11.74 6.18
N LYS A 497 -10.44 -11.88 6.76
CA LYS A 497 -10.02 -13.11 7.45
C LYS A 497 -10.98 -13.50 8.58
N ALA A 498 -11.33 -12.56 9.45
CA ALA A 498 -12.17 -12.86 10.60
C ALA A 498 -13.55 -13.38 10.18
N GLU A 499 -14.17 -12.74 9.18
CA GLU A 499 -15.45 -13.20 8.62
C GLU A 499 -15.31 -14.58 7.95
N PHE A 500 -14.29 -14.78 7.11
CA PHE A 500 -14.04 -16.09 6.48
C PHE A 500 -13.91 -17.20 7.53
N LEU A 501 -13.11 -17.00 8.58
CA LEU A 501 -12.90 -17.99 9.63
C LEU A 501 -14.19 -18.32 10.39
N GLN A 502 -15.07 -17.34 10.65
CA GLN A 502 -16.37 -17.59 11.27
C GLN A 502 -17.21 -18.54 10.41
N GLN A 503 -17.28 -18.28 9.11
CA GLN A 503 -18.05 -19.08 8.15
C GLN A 503 -17.43 -20.49 8.00
N TYR A 504 -16.11 -20.57 7.92
CA TYR A 504 -15.37 -21.84 7.86
C TYR A 504 -15.63 -22.69 9.11
N TYR A 505 -15.64 -22.09 10.29
CA TYR A 505 -15.90 -22.81 11.56
C TYR A 505 -17.36 -23.18 11.79
N ASP A 506 -18.31 -22.56 11.09
CA ASP A 506 -19.70 -23.03 11.11
C ASP A 506 -19.84 -24.40 10.41
N ILE A 507 -18.95 -24.70 9.47
CA ILE A 507 -18.89 -25.96 8.72
C ILE A 507 -18.03 -26.98 9.47
N HIS A 508 -16.79 -26.59 9.80
CA HIS A 508 -15.75 -27.51 10.31
C HIS A 508 -15.66 -27.58 11.84
N GLY A 509 -16.38 -26.70 12.53
CA GLY A 509 -16.21 -26.49 13.97
C GLY A 509 -14.95 -25.69 14.32
N ILE A 510 -14.93 -25.16 15.54
CA ILE A 510 -13.80 -24.34 16.01
C ILE A 510 -12.68 -25.25 16.54
N PRO A 511 -11.43 -25.12 16.06
CA PRO A 511 -10.29 -25.89 16.55
C PRO A 511 -10.09 -25.71 18.07
N PHE A 512 -9.68 -26.78 18.75
CA PHE A 512 -9.49 -26.77 20.21
C PHE A 512 -8.53 -25.67 20.68
N ARG A 513 -7.38 -25.52 20.01
CA ARG A 513 -6.41 -24.45 20.29
C ARG A 513 -7.03 -23.06 20.14
N SER A 514 -7.78 -22.83 19.06
CA SER A 514 -8.51 -21.57 18.82
C SER A 514 -9.53 -21.30 19.92
N LYS A 515 -10.25 -22.31 20.42
CA LYS A 515 -11.16 -22.17 21.58
C LYS A 515 -10.39 -21.74 22.83
N ILE A 516 -9.28 -22.39 23.19
CA ILE A 516 -8.49 -22.01 24.37
C ILE A 516 -8.04 -20.56 24.30
N ILE A 517 -7.48 -20.15 23.15
CA ILE A 517 -6.96 -18.79 22.96
C ILE A 517 -8.08 -17.76 22.99
N ALA A 518 -9.20 -18.01 22.28
CA ALA A 518 -10.31 -17.08 22.24
C ALA A 518 -10.94 -16.85 23.62
N TYR A 519 -11.10 -17.93 24.40
CA TYR A 519 -11.68 -17.89 25.75
C TYR A 519 -10.66 -17.62 26.86
N LEU A 520 -9.41 -17.30 26.52
CA LEU A 520 -8.33 -17.03 27.47
C LEU A 520 -8.72 -16.01 28.57
N PRO A 521 -9.43 -14.89 28.30
CA PRO A 521 -9.83 -13.96 29.36
C PRO A 521 -10.71 -14.61 30.43
N ARG A 522 -11.62 -15.50 30.01
CA ARG A 522 -12.54 -16.21 30.92
C ARG A 522 -11.82 -17.32 31.69
N LEU A 523 -10.90 -18.02 31.02
CA LEU A 523 -10.05 -19.02 31.66
C LEU A 523 -9.11 -18.38 32.69
N ASN A 524 -8.54 -17.22 32.38
CA ASN A 524 -7.67 -16.47 33.30
C ASN A 524 -8.41 -16.06 34.57
N LYS A 525 -9.69 -15.66 34.47
CA LYS A 525 -10.54 -15.38 35.65
C LYS A 525 -10.58 -16.56 36.63
N LEU A 526 -10.68 -17.79 36.11
CA LEU A 526 -10.66 -19.01 36.92
C LEU A 526 -9.25 -19.36 37.40
N ALA A 527 -8.25 -19.23 36.51
CA ALA A 527 -6.86 -19.54 36.80
C ALA A 527 -6.25 -18.64 37.89
N MET A 528 -6.77 -17.42 38.07
CA MET A 528 -6.35 -16.52 39.15
C MET A 528 -6.57 -17.12 40.55
N PHE A 529 -7.57 -17.98 40.75
CA PHE A 529 -7.79 -18.66 42.05
C PHE A 529 -6.67 -19.64 42.40
N PHE A 530 -6.01 -20.23 41.39
CA PHE A 530 -4.93 -21.22 41.54
C PHE A 530 -3.62 -20.74 40.91
N ARG A 531 -3.37 -19.42 40.92
CA ARG A 531 -2.31 -18.73 40.16
C ARG A 531 -0.94 -19.44 40.17
N PRO A 532 -0.34 -19.82 41.33
CA PRO A 532 0.99 -20.45 41.32
C PRO A 532 1.01 -21.74 40.50
N ILE A 533 -0.03 -22.56 40.64
CA ILE A 533 -0.20 -23.82 39.91
C ILE A 533 -0.43 -23.54 38.44
N SER A 534 -1.34 -22.63 38.09
CA SER A 534 -1.64 -22.27 36.70
C SER A 534 -0.41 -21.77 35.94
N ASN A 535 0.43 -20.94 36.57
CA ASN A 535 1.66 -20.44 35.95
C ASN A 535 2.70 -21.54 35.66
N ILE A 536 2.80 -22.55 36.54
CA ILE A 536 3.67 -23.71 36.35
C ILE A 536 3.09 -24.61 35.26
N LEU A 537 1.81 -24.94 35.36
CA LEU A 537 1.12 -25.86 34.47
C LEU A 537 1.12 -25.37 33.01
N MET A 538 0.82 -24.09 32.77
CA MET A 538 0.78 -23.52 31.43
C MET A 538 2.14 -23.51 30.71
N ASN A 539 3.24 -23.58 31.45
CA ASN A 539 4.59 -23.66 30.89
C ASN A 539 5.16 -25.09 30.87
N ALA A 540 4.42 -26.08 31.39
CA ALA A 540 4.82 -27.48 31.31
C ALA A 540 4.85 -27.96 29.86
N SER A 541 5.89 -28.73 29.49
CA SER A 541 6.12 -29.16 28.11
C SER A 541 4.94 -29.97 27.54
N LEU A 542 4.38 -30.88 28.34
CA LEU A 542 3.21 -31.69 27.97
C LEU A 542 1.98 -30.83 27.66
N VAL A 543 1.72 -29.80 28.47
CA VAL A 543 0.57 -28.89 28.28
C VAL A 543 0.75 -28.07 27.02
N LYS A 544 1.94 -27.47 26.81
CA LYS A 544 2.24 -26.75 25.56
C LYS A 544 2.09 -27.65 24.33
N LYS A 545 2.57 -28.89 24.40
CA LYS A 545 2.47 -29.86 23.30
C LYS A 545 1.02 -30.23 23.01
N ALA A 546 0.20 -30.46 24.05
CA ALA A 546 -1.21 -30.79 23.92
C ALA A 546 -2.04 -29.64 23.32
N ILE A 547 -1.70 -28.39 23.66
CA ILE A 547 -2.36 -27.20 23.08
C ILE A 547 -1.87 -26.92 21.66
N GLY A 548 -0.69 -27.40 21.27
CA GLY A 548 -0.05 -27.11 19.98
C GLY A 548 0.79 -25.82 20.00
N PHE A 549 1.36 -25.47 21.15
CA PHE A 549 2.31 -24.37 21.31
C PHE A 549 3.76 -24.83 21.13
N GLU A 550 4.59 -23.93 20.64
CA GLU A 550 6.02 -24.11 20.53
C GLU A 550 6.67 -24.21 21.92
N GLN A 551 7.55 -25.19 22.09
CA GLN A 551 8.21 -25.48 23.36
C GLN A 551 9.20 -24.39 23.75
N LYS A 552 9.82 -23.71 22.79
CA LYS A 552 10.72 -22.57 23.03
C LYS A 552 10.00 -21.32 23.58
N ARG A 553 8.67 -21.27 23.56
CA ARG A 553 7.88 -20.13 24.05
C ARG A 553 7.61 -20.20 25.54
N GLN A 554 7.59 -19.03 26.16
CA GLN A 554 7.09 -18.84 27.52
C GLN A 554 5.68 -18.25 27.48
N VAL A 555 4.72 -18.98 28.02
CA VAL A 555 3.34 -18.48 28.15
C VAL A 555 3.32 -17.36 29.20
N PRO A 556 2.73 -16.19 28.92
CA PRO A 556 2.68 -15.07 29.85
C PRO A 556 2.12 -15.49 31.21
N LYS A 557 2.81 -15.09 32.28
CA LYS A 557 2.38 -15.40 33.65
C LYS A 557 1.19 -14.52 34.04
N LEU A 558 0.37 -15.05 34.94
CA LEU A 558 -0.66 -14.28 35.63
C LEU A 558 -0.01 -13.39 36.70
N SER A 559 -0.50 -12.15 36.76
CA SER A 559 -0.15 -11.13 37.76
C SER A 559 -0.46 -11.60 39.19
N LYS A 560 0.17 -10.99 40.19
CA LYS A 560 -0.03 -11.37 41.60
C LYS A 560 -1.45 -11.06 42.08
N LEU A 561 -2.00 -9.92 41.66
CA LEU A 561 -3.42 -9.59 41.77
C LEU A 561 -3.91 -9.01 40.44
N THR A 562 -5.23 -9.07 40.22
CA THR A 562 -5.84 -8.43 39.06
C THR A 562 -5.94 -6.92 39.25
N LEU A 563 -5.90 -6.16 38.15
CA LEU A 563 -6.09 -4.71 38.24
C LEU A 563 -7.43 -4.37 38.90
N ASN A 564 -8.52 -5.06 38.55
CA ASN A 564 -9.83 -4.84 39.18
C ASN A 564 -9.81 -5.01 40.71
N LYS A 565 -9.07 -6.01 41.22
CA LYS A 565 -8.97 -6.23 42.67
C LYS A 565 -8.15 -5.12 43.34
N TRP A 566 -7.08 -4.66 42.70
CA TRP A 566 -6.27 -3.54 43.20
C TRP A 566 -7.06 -2.22 43.18
N ALA A 567 -7.83 -2.03 42.10
CA ALA A 567 -8.58 -0.82 41.80
C ALA A 567 -9.73 -0.52 42.77
N GLY A 568 -10.11 -1.46 43.64
CA GLY A 568 -11.14 -1.25 44.66
C GLY A 568 -10.88 -0.05 45.58
N ASN A 569 -9.64 0.43 45.65
CA ASN A 569 -9.22 1.56 46.48
C ASN A 569 -8.86 2.85 45.69
N ILE A 570 -9.17 2.94 44.39
CA ILE A 570 -8.79 4.11 43.56
C ILE A 570 -9.34 5.43 44.13
N SER A 571 -10.54 5.41 44.72
CA SER A 571 -11.17 6.62 45.27
C SER A 571 -10.30 7.34 46.31
N ALA A 572 -9.45 6.60 47.04
CA ALA A 572 -8.51 7.18 48.01
C ALA A 572 -7.28 7.85 47.36
N LEU A 573 -6.98 7.52 46.10
CA LEU A 573 -5.88 8.08 45.32
C LEU A 573 -6.33 9.27 44.45
N ASN A 574 -7.62 9.38 44.15
CA ASN A 574 -8.14 10.45 43.32
C ASN A 574 -7.94 11.82 43.99
N PRO A 575 -7.54 12.85 43.22
CA PRO A 575 -7.36 14.19 43.75
C PRO A 575 -8.70 14.78 44.21
N GLN A 576 -8.68 15.59 45.26
CA GLN A 576 -9.88 16.26 45.80
C GLN A 576 -10.52 17.22 44.79
N GLN A 577 -9.70 17.88 43.96
CA GLN A 577 -10.14 18.76 42.88
C GLN A 577 -9.55 18.26 41.56
N PRO A 578 -10.19 17.30 40.89
CA PRO A 578 -9.67 16.74 39.65
C PRO A 578 -9.76 17.75 38.50
N LYS A 579 -8.72 17.81 37.67
CA LYS A 579 -8.72 18.57 36.41
C LYS A 579 -9.81 18.06 35.46
N LYS A 580 -9.92 16.74 35.38
CA LYS A 580 -10.85 16.02 34.51
C LYS A 580 -11.08 14.61 35.04
N LYS A 581 -12.26 14.06 34.77
CA LYS A 581 -12.61 12.68 35.04
C LYS A 581 -12.37 11.83 33.80
N ILE A 582 -11.74 10.69 33.97
CA ILE A 582 -11.39 9.76 32.88
C ILE A 582 -11.76 8.33 33.25
N TYR A 583 -12.15 7.57 32.23
CA TYR A 583 -12.46 6.15 32.37
C TYR A 583 -11.33 5.31 31.80
N LEU A 584 -10.71 4.45 32.61
CA LEU A 584 -9.68 3.52 32.18
C LEU A 584 -10.33 2.19 31.79
N PHE A 585 -10.20 1.81 30.52
CA PHE A 585 -10.61 0.49 30.04
C PHE A 585 -9.62 -0.57 30.54
N ASN A 586 -10.09 -1.44 31.42
CA ASN A 586 -9.26 -2.50 32.01
C ASN A 586 -9.29 -3.76 31.13
N ASP A 587 -8.54 -3.73 30.03
CA ASP A 587 -8.50 -4.83 29.06
C ASP A 587 -8.04 -6.18 29.67
N GLU A 588 -8.35 -7.27 28.96
CA GLU A 588 -8.08 -8.63 29.42
C GLU A 588 -6.60 -8.93 29.73
N PHE A 589 -5.65 -8.26 29.08
CA PHE A 589 -4.22 -8.52 29.27
C PHE A 589 -3.70 -7.70 30.45
N THR A 590 -4.04 -6.43 30.53
CA THR A 590 -3.72 -5.57 31.68
C THR A 590 -4.34 -6.11 32.96
N ASN A 591 -5.59 -6.59 32.91
CA ASN A 591 -6.27 -7.09 34.10
C ASN A 591 -5.65 -8.36 34.69
N PHE A 592 -5.12 -9.27 33.86
CA PHE A 592 -4.70 -10.61 34.31
C PHE A 592 -3.20 -10.88 34.20
N ASN A 593 -2.52 -10.34 33.18
CA ASN A 593 -1.12 -10.63 32.89
C ASN A 593 -0.18 -9.51 33.34
N GLU A 594 -0.55 -8.25 33.09
CA GLU A 594 0.33 -7.08 33.29
C GLU A 594 -0.34 -6.00 34.17
N SER A 595 -0.90 -6.42 35.31
CA SER A 595 -1.64 -5.52 36.20
C SER A 595 -0.75 -4.43 36.81
N ASP A 596 0.56 -4.66 36.89
CA ASP A 596 1.53 -3.65 37.31
C ASP A 596 1.56 -2.43 36.37
N ILE A 597 1.39 -2.63 35.07
CA ILE A 597 1.30 -1.53 34.10
C ILE A 597 0.02 -0.74 34.32
N GLY A 598 -1.11 -1.42 34.51
CA GLY A 598 -2.40 -0.77 34.82
C GLY A 598 -2.37 0.03 36.12
N ILE A 599 -1.72 -0.51 37.15
CA ILE A 599 -1.51 0.18 38.43
C ILE A 599 -0.70 1.47 38.21
N LYS A 600 0.43 1.39 37.50
CA LYS A 600 1.27 2.56 37.18
C LYS A 600 0.52 3.59 36.34
N ALA A 601 -0.34 3.16 35.41
CA ALA A 601 -1.18 4.06 34.63
C ALA A 601 -2.11 4.88 35.53
N ILE A 602 -2.79 4.22 36.46
CA ILE A 602 -3.69 4.89 37.42
C ILE A 602 -2.89 5.85 38.30
N LEU A 603 -1.78 5.39 38.89
CA LEU A 603 -0.94 6.21 39.77
C LEU A 603 -0.40 7.46 39.06
N LEU A 604 0.07 7.29 37.82
CA LEU A 604 0.52 8.40 36.97
C LEU A 604 -0.59 9.42 36.76
N LEU A 605 -1.77 8.97 36.31
CA LEU A 605 -2.90 9.85 36.03
C LEU A 605 -3.42 10.56 37.29
N THR A 606 -3.53 9.86 38.42
CA THR A 606 -3.98 10.47 39.67
C THR A 606 -2.99 11.51 40.18
N LYS A 607 -1.68 11.25 40.08
CA LYS A 607 -0.63 12.20 40.49
C LYS A 607 -0.56 13.42 39.57
N LEU A 608 -0.90 13.27 38.29
CA LEU A 608 -1.06 14.38 37.34
C LEU A 608 -2.35 15.19 37.53
N GLY A 609 -3.21 14.80 38.48
CA GLY A 609 -4.41 15.54 38.88
C GLY A 609 -5.71 15.10 38.20
N TYR A 610 -5.78 13.89 37.64
CA TYR A 610 -6.98 13.35 37.02
C TYR A 610 -7.75 12.41 37.96
N GLU A 611 -9.09 12.46 37.93
CA GLU A 611 -9.94 11.46 38.57
C GLU A 611 -10.03 10.23 37.66
N VAL A 612 -9.51 9.09 38.11
CA VAL A 612 -9.55 7.83 37.35
C VAL A 612 -10.66 6.94 37.88
N LYS A 613 -11.44 6.36 36.97
CA LYS A 613 -12.40 5.28 37.27
C LYS A 613 -12.29 4.15 36.25
N ILE A 614 -12.50 2.91 36.69
CA ILE A 614 -12.71 1.78 35.79
C ILE A 614 -14.22 1.62 35.62
N PRO A 615 -14.79 1.77 34.41
CA PRO A 615 -16.23 1.63 34.21
C PRO A 615 -16.66 0.16 34.31
N LEU A 616 -17.97 -0.09 34.39
CA LEU A 616 -18.48 -1.45 34.16
C LEU A 616 -18.35 -1.77 32.67
N HIS A 617 -17.63 -2.82 32.33
CA HIS A 617 -17.42 -3.26 30.94
C HIS A 617 -17.13 -4.77 30.87
N LYS A 618 -17.12 -5.33 29.66
CA LYS A 618 -16.67 -6.69 29.32
C LYS A 618 -15.24 -6.68 28.76
N GLU A 619 -14.68 -7.86 28.49
CA GLU A 619 -13.46 -7.98 27.68
C GLU A 619 -13.57 -7.22 26.33
N SER A 620 -12.45 -6.94 25.67
CA SER A 620 -12.48 -6.18 24.40
C SER A 620 -13.05 -6.98 23.23
N GLY A 621 -13.07 -8.31 23.33
CA GLY A 621 -13.40 -9.22 22.22
C GLY A 621 -12.21 -9.50 21.28
N ARG A 622 -11.04 -8.90 21.52
CA ARG A 622 -9.86 -9.02 20.64
C ARG A 622 -9.38 -10.47 20.49
N THR A 623 -9.39 -11.26 21.56
CA THR A 623 -9.02 -12.69 21.51
C THR A 623 -9.96 -13.48 20.58
N PHE A 624 -11.26 -13.18 20.60
CA PHE A 624 -12.25 -13.80 19.71
C PHE A 624 -12.06 -13.37 18.24
N LEU A 625 -11.89 -12.08 17.99
CA LEU A 625 -11.65 -11.55 16.64
C LEU A 625 -10.39 -12.14 16.01
N SER A 626 -9.30 -12.24 16.78
CA SER A 626 -8.03 -12.79 16.29
C SER A 626 -8.14 -14.25 15.84
N LYS A 627 -9.15 -14.96 16.33
CA LYS A 627 -9.45 -16.35 16.00
C LYS A 627 -10.70 -16.51 15.16
N GLY A 628 -11.29 -15.44 14.62
CA GLY A 628 -12.45 -15.55 13.73
C GLY A 628 -13.76 -15.94 14.41
N LEU A 629 -13.88 -15.79 15.73
CA LEU A 629 -15.14 -15.99 16.47
C LEU A 629 -15.96 -14.70 16.48
N VAL A 630 -16.33 -14.24 15.29
CA VAL A 630 -16.92 -12.92 15.05
C VAL A 630 -18.26 -12.73 15.76
N ARG A 631 -19.14 -13.74 15.75
CA ARG A 631 -20.45 -13.65 16.42
C ARG A 631 -20.34 -13.49 17.94
N THR A 632 -19.35 -14.14 18.55
CA THR A 632 -19.08 -13.96 19.98
C THR A 632 -18.55 -12.56 20.26
N SER A 633 -17.66 -12.05 19.41
CA SER A 633 -17.15 -10.70 19.55
C SER A 633 -18.23 -9.64 19.35
N LYS A 634 -19.18 -9.87 18.43
CA LYS A 634 -20.35 -8.99 18.23
C LYS A 634 -21.18 -8.83 19.51
N LYS A 635 -21.44 -9.92 20.24
CA LYS A 635 -22.15 -9.86 21.52
C LYS A 635 -21.40 -9.01 22.55
N ILE A 636 -20.09 -9.23 22.66
CA ILE A 636 -19.21 -8.46 23.56
C ILE A 636 -19.20 -6.97 23.20
N ALA A 637 -19.04 -6.65 21.91
CA ALA A 637 -19.07 -5.28 21.42
C ALA A 637 -20.40 -4.60 21.75
N THR A 638 -21.51 -5.27 21.47
CA THR A 638 -22.88 -4.79 21.76
C THR A 638 -23.07 -4.50 23.25
N GLU A 639 -22.61 -5.39 24.13
CA GLU A 639 -22.67 -5.17 25.58
C GLU A 639 -21.80 -3.99 26.01
N ASN A 640 -20.58 -3.88 25.48
CA ASN A 640 -19.68 -2.76 25.79
C ASN A 640 -20.27 -1.42 25.33
N ILE A 641 -20.88 -1.34 24.14
CA ILE A 641 -21.55 -0.10 23.68
C ILE A 641 -22.65 0.29 24.67
N ASN A 642 -23.54 -0.65 25.01
CA ASN A 642 -24.65 -0.36 25.92
C ASN A 642 -24.20 0.05 27.33
N LEU A 643 -23.07 -0.48 27.82
CA LEU A 643 -22.54 -0.12 29.13
C LEU A 643 -21.84 1.25 29.16
N LEU A 644 -21.33 1.72 28.02
CA LEU A 644 -20.40 2.84 27.97
C LEU A 644 -20.96 4.08 27.27
N LYS A 645 -21.94 3.94 26.36
CA LYS A 645 -22.42 5.04 25.51
C LYS A 645 -22.91 6.28 26.28
N ASP A 646 -23.49 6.08 27.47
CA ASP A 646 -24.07 7.17 28.26
C ASP A 646 -23.06 7.86 29.19
N ILE A 647 -21.86 7.29 29.38
CA ILE A 647 -20.85 7.79 30.33
C ILE A 647 -19.57 8.26 29.65
N ILE A 648 -19.32 7.85 28.40
CA ILE A 648 -18.14 8.24 27.64
C ILE A 648 -18.49 9.40 26.72
N SER A 649 -17.70 10.47 26.83
CA SER A 649 -17.85 11.69 26.04
C SER A 649 -16.50 12.40 25.94
N GLU A 650 -16.44 13.51 25.23
CA GLU A 650 -15.23 14.35 25.15
C GLU A 650 -14.75 14.80 26.55
N LYS A 651 -15.71 15.04 27.45
CA LYS A 651 -15.46 15.45 28.85
C LYS A 651 -15.05 14.28 29.74
N THR A 652 -15.45 13.06 29.41
CA THR A 652 -15.20 11.83 30.17
C THR A 652 -14.70 10.71 29.26
N PRO A 653 -13.51 10.85 28.65
CA PRO A 653 -13.05 9.93 27.62
C PRO A 653 -12.72 8.55 28.21
N LEU A 654 -12.83 7.54 27.35
CA LEU A 654 -12.34 6.19 27.62
C LEU A 654 -10.88 6.09 27.18
N ILE A 655 -10.00 5.60 28.04
CA ILE A 655 -8.56 5.48 27.79
C ILE A 655 -8.15 4.02 27.91
N GLY A 656 -7.35 3.51 26.97
CA GLY A 656 -6.83 2.14 27.00
C GLY A 656 -5.31 2.04 26.96
N ILE A 657 -4.79 0.94 27.51
CA ILE A 657 -3.36 0.66 27.62
C ILE A 657 -2.90 -0.26 26.49
N GLU A 658 -3.53 -1.43 26.33
CA GLU A 658 -3.20 -2.36 25.24
C GLU A 658 -3.80 -1.87 23.91
N PRO A 659 -2.97 -1.51 22.90
CA PRO A 659 -3.45 -0.91 21.66
C PRO A 659 -4.47 -1.79 20.94
N SER A 660 -4.23 -3.10 20.86
CA SER A 660 -5.15 -3.98 20.13
C SER A 660 -6.52 -4.08 20.78
N ALA A 661 -6.60 -4.02 22.11
CA ALA A 661 -7.86 -4.07 22.83
C ALA A 661 -8.66 -2.77 22.63
N ILE A 662 -8.04 -1.62 22.89
CA ILE A 662 -8.74 -0.33 22.86
C ILE A 662 -9.13 0.12 21.45
N LEU A 663 -8.31 -0.16 20.44
CA LEU A 663 -8.61 0.22 19.06
C LEU A 663 -9.77 -0.58 18.47
N ALA A 664 -10.23 -1.66 19.13
CA ALA A 664 -11.44 -2.37 18.73
C ALA A 664 -12.68 -1.48 18.73
N PHE A 665 -12.76 -0.54 19.68
CA PHE A 665 -13.84 0.43 19.77
C PHE A 665 -13.85 1.40 18.59
N ARG A 666 -12.67 1.75 18.06
CA ARG A 666 -12.53 2.70 16.94
C ARG A 666 -12.70 2.06 15.57
N ASP A 667 -12.36 0.79 15.45
CA ASP A 667 -12.19 0.15 14.15
C ASP A 667 -13.21 -0.95 13.88
N GLU A 668 -13.26 -1.99 14.71
CA GLU A 668 -14.16 -3.12 14.46
C GLU A 668 -15.58 -2.92 14.98
N TYR A 669 -15.76 -2.29 16.14
CA TYR A 669 -17.07 -2.17 16.79
C TYR A 669 -18.12 -1.47 15.90
N PRO A 670 -17.84 -0.31 15.27
CA PRO A 670 -18.81 0.36 14.42
C PRO A 670 -19.29 -0.48 13.24
N GLU A 671 -18.45 -1.41 12.76
CA GLU A 671 -18.77 -2.29 11.63
C GLU A 671 -19.24 -3.69 12.06
N LEU A 672 -19.40 -3.94 13.38
CA LEU A 672 -19.71 -5.26 13.92
C LEU A 672 -21.04 -5.30 14.69
N VAL A 673 -21.40 -4.20 15.36
CA VAL A 673 -22.67 -4.10 16.09
C VAL A 673 -23.87 -4.03 15.15
N ASP A 674 -25.06 -4.28 15.69
CA ASP A 674 -26.31 -4.11 14.94
C ASP A 674 -26.53 -2.64 14.55
N LYS A 675 -27.30 -2.43 13.48
CA LYS A 675 -27.46 -1.13 12.81
C LYS A 675 -27.94 -0.04 13.77
N GLU A 676 -28.79 -0.41 14.73
CA GLU A 676 -29.37 0.49 15.72
C GLU A 676 -28.33 1.06 16.70
N LEU A 677 -27.20 0.38 16.87
CA LEU A 677 -26.10 0.80 17.76
C LEU A 677 -24.89 1.38 17.01
N GLN A 678 -24.91 1.43 15.68
CA GLN A 678 -23.77 1.91 14.89
C GLN A 678 -23.43 3.38 15.22
N SER A 679 -24.43 4.26 15.32
CA SER A 679 -24.21 5.67 15.68
C SER A 679 -23.64 5.81 17.10
N ASP A 680 -24.12 5.00 18.05
CA ASP A 680 -23.59 4.98 19.43
C ASP A 680 -22.13 4.50 19.44
N ALA A 681 -21.80 3.48 18.63
CA ALA A 681 -20.46 2.97 18.48
C ALA A 681 -19.49 3.98 17.83
N GLU A 682 -19.94 4.72 16.81
CA GLU A 682 -19.15 5.79 16.17
C GLU A 682 -18.90 6.97 17.14
N ASN A 683 -19.91 7.35 17.91
CA ASN A 683 -19.74 8.37 18.95
C ASN A 683 -18.77 7.91 20.05
N LEU A 684 -18.91 6.66 20.52
CA LEU A 684 -18.00 6.09 21.51
C LEU A 684 -16.56 6.00 20.97
N ALA A 685 -16.40 5.59 19.71
CA ALA A 685 -15.12 5.52 19.02
C ALA A 685 -14.37 6.86 19.05
N SER A 686 -15.07 7.96 18.75
CA SER A 686 -14.47 9.31 18.73
C SER A 686 -13.94 9.77 20.10
N ASN A 687 -14.47 9.21 21.18
CA ASN A 687 -14.13 9.52 22.57
C ASN A 687 -13.31 8.43 23.27
N THR A 688 -12.81 7.47 22.49
CA THR A 688 -11.96 6.37 22.97
C THR A 688 -10.53 6.61 22.50
N LEU A 689 -9.62 6.82 23.44
CA LEU A 689 -8.24 7.20 23.20
C LEU A 689 -7.27 6.12 23.68
N MET A 690 -6.14 5.98 23.00
CA MET A 690 -4.98 5.34 23.61
C MET A 690 -4.42 6.23 24.73
N PHE A 691 -3.71 5.62 25.68
CA PHE A 691 -3.10 6.34 26.79
C PHE A 691 -2.22 7.50 26.32
N ASP A 692 -1.39 7.29 25.31
CA ASP A 692 -0.50 8.30 24.74
C ASP A 692 -1.21 9.42 23.98
N GLU A 693 -2.34 9.12 23.30
CA GLU A 693 -3.18 10.14 22.68
C GLU A 693 -3.78 11.07 23.74
N PHE A 694 -4.30 10.51 24.83
CA PHE A 694 -4.84 11.32 25.92
C PHE A 694 -3.77 12.23 26.55
N ILE A 695 -2.61 11.67 26.91
CA ILE A 695 -1.52 12.46 27.51
C ILE A 695 -1.06 13.56 26.54
N THR A 696 -0.90 13.25 25.25
CA THR A 696 -0.48 14.23 24.25
C THR A 696 -1.49 15.37 24.10
N ASN A 697 -2.79 15.06 24.07
CA ASN A 697 -3.84 16.09 24.02
C ASN A 697 -3.80 17.01 25.24
N GLU A 698 -3.49 16.48 26.42
CA GLU A 698 -3.41 17.27 27.64
C GLU A 698 -2.08 18.05 27.76
N ILE A 699 -0.99 17.57 27.14
CA ILE A 699 0.25 18.36 26.94
C ILE A 699 -0.04 19.57 26.05
N GLU A 700 -0.74 19.37 24.94
CA GLU A 700 -1.07 20.45 23.98
C GLU A 700 -1.97 21.54 24.60
N LYS A 701 -2.83 21.16 25.55
CA LYS A 701 -3.65 22.10 26.32
C LYS A 701 -2.89 22.78 27.46
N GLY A 702 -1.64 22.40 27.73
CA GLY A 702 -0.86 22.90 28.86
C GLY A 702 -1.26 22.34 30.22
N ASN A 703 -2.09 21.29 30.28
CA ASN A 703 -2.52 20.66 31.53
C ASN A 703 -1.46 19.74 32.14
N ILE A 704 -0.51 19.29 31.32
CA ILE A 704 0.66 18.49 31.71
C ILE A 704 1.89 19.18 31.13
N THR A 705 2.82 19.60 32.00
CA THR A 705 4.10 20.23 31.62
C THR A 705 5.29 19.35 32.00
N SER A 706 6.47 19.69 31.49
CA SER A 706 7.73 18.99 31.82
C SER A 706 8.06 19.06 33.31
N ASP A 707 7.58 20.06 34.04
CA ASP A 707 7.85 20.27 35.48
C ASP A 707 7.37 19.12 36.38
N ALA A 708 6.44 18.29 35.91
CA ALA A 708 6.00 17.11 36.63
C ALA A 708 7.02 15.96 36.56
N PHE A 709 8.04 16.06 35.71
CA PHE A 709 8.96 14.98 35.37
C PHE A 709 10.42 15.34 35.64
N THR A 710 11.24 14.32 35.81
CA THR A 710 12.67 14.44 36.08
C THR A 710 13.44 15.08 34.91
N PHE A 711 14.55 15.72 35.25
CA PHE A 711 15.54 16.23 34.30
C PHE A 711 16.65 15.20 34.00
N ASN A 712 16.52 13.94 34.44
CA ASN A 712 17.51 12.90 34.12
C ASN A 712 17.57 12.65 32.61
N LYS A 713 18.79 12.40 32.09
CA LYS A 713 18.96 12.04 30.68
C LYS A 713 18.54 10.58 30.44
N GLN A 714 17.70 10.34 29.43
CA GLN A 714 17.36 8.97 28.99
C GLN A 714 17.19 8.90 27.47
N GLU A 715 17.83 7.91 26.85
CA GLU A 715 17.64 7.59 25.44
C GLU A 715 16.70 6.39 25.32
N ILE A 716 15.68 6.50 24.46
CA ILE A 716 14.62 5.51 24.30
C ILE A 716 14.58 5.05 22.85
N LEU A 717 14.65 3.74 22.66
CA LEU A 717 14.39 3.09 21.38
C LEU A 717 12.98 2.48 21.40
N LEU A 718 12.08 3.02 20.58
CA LEU A 718 10.65 2.70 20.58
C LEU A 718 10.29 1.74 19.44
N HIS A 719 9.62 0.63 19.75
CA HIS A 719 8.90 -0.17 18.77
C HIS A 719 7.40 0.13 18.86
N GLY A 720 6.84 0.80 17.83
CA GLY A 720 5.40 1.06 17.74
C GLY A 720 4.58 -0.21 17.44
N HIS A 721 3.38 -0.32 18.01
CA HIS A 721 2.52 -1.47 17.80
C HIS A 721 1.88 -1.48 16.41
N CYS A 722 1.82 -2.63 15.74
CA CYS A 722 1.35 -2.70 14.35
C CYS A 722 -0.10 -2.22 14.13
N GLN A 723 -1.03 -2.52 15.05
CA GLN A 723 -2.40 -1.97 14.94
C GLN A 723 -2.45 -0.48 15.26
N GLN A 724 -1.57 0.02 16.12
CA GLN A 724 -1.47 1.45 16.40
C GLN A 724 -0.97 2.21 15.16
N LYS A 725 0.04 1.69 14.49
CA LYS A 725 0.52 2.23 13.20
C LYS A 725 -0.57 2.20 12.12
N ALA A 726 -1.44 1.19 12.15
CA ALA A 726 -2.48 1.04 11.14
C ALA A 726 -3.70 1.95 11.38
N ILE A 727 -4.17 2.09 12.62
CA ILE A 727 -5.46 2.74 12.94
C ILE A 727 -5.27 4.12 13.58
N ALA A 728 -4.12 4.36 14.21
CA ALA A 728 -3.80 5.58 14.94
C ALA A 728 -2.43 6.14 14.50
N SER A 729 -1.59 6.59 15.44
CA SER A 729 -0.24 7.09 15.19
C SER A 729 0.71 6.67 16.31
N THR A 730 2.01 6.60 16.00
CA THR A 730 3.10 6.45 17.00
C THR A 730 3.69 7.78 17.43
N GLU A 731 3.37 8.87 16.71
CA GLU A 731 3.86 10.23 17.01
C GLU A 731 3.45 10.69 18.41
N THR A 732 2.27 10.29 18.86
CA THR A 732 1.75 10.57 20.22
C THR A 732 2.59 9.89 21.29
N ILE A 733 3.09 8.67 21.07
CA ILE A 733 4.03 8.03 22.02
C ILE A 733 5.35 8.79 22.05
N ILE A 734 5.87 9.16 20.88
CA ILE A 734 7.14 9.90 20.78
C ILE A 734 7.01 11.22 21.55
N LYS A 735 5.96 12.00 21.29
CA LYS A 735 5.68 13.27 21.97
C LYS A 735 5.48 13.10 23.48
N MET A 736 4.72 12.10 23.90
CA MET A 736 4.52 11.77 25.31
C MET A 736 5.84 11.43 26.02
N LEU A 737 6.70 10.59 25.41
CA LEU A 737 7.95 10.15 26.01
C LEU A 737 9.09 11.18 25.89
N SER A 738 8.95 12.17 25.01
CA SER A 738 9.83 13.33 24.89
C SER A 738 9.42 14.50 25.79
N LEU A 739 8.35 14.37 26.57
CA LEU A 739 7.92 15.42 27.50
C LEU A 739 8.95 15.71 28.61
N PRO A 740 9.57 14.70 29.28
CA PRO A 740 10.68 14.98 30.18
C PRO A 740 11.87 15.59 29.40
N GLU A 741 12.40 16.73 29.87
CA GLU A 741 13.26 17.61 29.04
C GLU A 741 14.49 16.92 28.42
N ASN A 742 15.11 16.00 29.16
CA ASN A 742 16.34 15.33 28.73
C ASN A 742 16.10 13.92 28.17
N TYR A 743 14.86 13.61 27.78
CA TYR A 743 14.51 12.35 27.12
C TYR A 743 14.60 12.49 25.61
N SER A 744 15.23 11.51 24.94
CA SER A 744 15.28 11.43 23.48
C SER A 744 14.68 10.11 23.01
N VAL A 745 13.76 10.16 22.06
CA VAL A 745 13.03 8.98 21.57
C VAL A 745 13.34 8.77 20.10
N LYS A 746 13.81 7.57 19.76
CA LYS A 746 14.01 7.12 18.38
C LYS A 746 13.09 5.95 18.10
N GLU A 747 12.19 6.08 17.12
CA GLU A 747 11.40 4.95 16.66
C GLU A 747 12.22 4.00 15.79
N ILE A 748 12.09 2.69 16.05
CA ILE A 748 12.61 1.64 15.17
C ILE A 748 11.70 1.56 13.94
N PRO A 749 12.23 1.66 12.71
CA PRO A 749 11.46 1.58 11.45
C PRO A 749 11.03 0.14 11.13
N SER A 750 10.45 -0.53 12.13
CA SER A 750 9.99 -1.91 12.09
C SER A 750 8.48 -1.96 11.86
N GLY A 751 8.03 -2.98 11.12
CA GLY A 751 6.61 -3.29 10.94
C GLY A 751 6.03 -4.02 12.15
N CYS A 752 5.46 -5.20 11.95
CA CYS A 752 4.99 -6.03 13.06
C CYS A 752 6.15 -6.73 13.79
N CYS A 753 6.01 -6.96 15.10
CA CYS A 753 6.95 -7.77 15.88
C CYS A 753 6.95 -9.26 15.48
N GLY A 754 5.92 -9.74 14.78
CA GLY A 754 5.77 -11.15 14.37
C GLY A 754 4.99 -12.02 15.34
N MET A 755 4.62 -11.55 16.53
CA MET A 755 3.91 -12.35 17.53
C MET A 755 2.39 -12.42 17.30
N ALA A 756 1.78 -11.28 16.96
CA ALA A 756 0.36 -11.14 16.62
C ALA A 756 -0.61 -11.97 17.49
N GLY A 757 -0.66 -11.64 18.78
CA GLY A 757 -1.44 -12.40 19.76
C GLY A 757 -0.84 -13.79 19.96
N SER A 758 -1.57 -14.83 19.56
CA SER A 758 -1.13 -16.23 19.71
C SER A 758 -0.32 -16.75 18.53
N PHE A 759 -0.29 -16.04 17.38
CA PHE A 759 0.29 -16.56 16.14
C PHE A 759 1.72 -17.08 16.36
N GLY A 760 2.60 -16.28 16.97
CA GLY A 760 3.97 -16.67 17.24
C GLY A 760 4.15 -17.77 18.30
N TYR A 761 3.09 -18.11 19.06
CA TYR A 761 3.10 -19.23 20.00
C TYR A 761 2.83 -20.58 19.35
N GLU A 762 2.20 -20.59 18.17
CA GLU A 762 1.79 -21.81 17.48
C GLU A 762 3.01 -22.46 16.83
N LYS A 763 3.12 -23.78 16.98
CA LYS A 763 4.32 -24.53 16.59
C LYS A 763 4.68 -24.33 15.12
N GLU A 764 3.68 -24.39 14.25
CA GLU A 764 3.78 -24.22 12.80
C GLU A 764 4.16 -22.78 12.38
N HIS A 765 3.92 -21.80 13.25
CA HIS A 765 4.14 -20.38 12.97
C HIS A 765 5.39 -19.80 13.62
N TYR A 766 6.01 -20.53 14.56
CA TYR A 766 7.13 -20.04 15.34
C TYR A 766 8.29 -19.54 14.48
N GLU A 767 8.74 -20.33 13.50
CA GLU A 767 9.87 -19.96 12.66
C GLU A 767 9.57 -18.71 11.81
N LEU A 768 8.37 -18.60 11.26
CA LEU A 768 7.94 -17.40 10.53
C LEU A 768 7.86 -16.18 11.45
N SER A 769 7.32 -16.34 12.66
CA SER A 769 7.27 -15.30 13.68
C SER A 769 8.68 -14.78 14.02
N MET A 770 9.64 -15.69 14.22
CA MET A 770 11.05 -15.33 14.45
C MET A 770 11.71 -14.67 13.25
N LYS A 771 11.41 -15.11 12.01
CA LYS A 771 11.90 -14.45 10.79
C LYS A 771 11.42 -13.00 10.71
N ILE A 772 10.14 -12.75 10.99
CA ILE A 772 9.57 -11.38 11.01
C ILE A 772 10.30 -10.51 12.05
N GLY A 773 10.49 -11.01 13.27
CA GLY A 773 11.24 -10.29 14.31
C GLY A 773 12.68 -9.96 13.89
N ASN A 774 13.34 -10.85 13.14
CA ASN A 774 14.72 -10.66 12.66
C ASN A 774 14.85 -9.72 11.44
N LEU A 775 13.76 -9.24 10.84
CA LEU A 775 13.84 -8.31 9.71
C LEU A 775 14.48 -6.97 10.10
N VAL A 776 13.96 -6.32 11.15
CA VAL A 776 14.40 -4.99 11.60
C VAL A 776 14.40 -4.88 13.13
N LEU A 777 13.37 -5.40 13.80
CA LEU A 777 13.16 -5.20 15.24
C LEU A 777 14.27 -5.82 16.09
N PHE A 778 14.55 -7.11 15.92
CA PHE A 778 15.57 -7.79 16.73
C PHE A 778 16.98 -7.28 16.48
N PRO A 779 17.43 -7.03 15.23
CA PRO A 779 18.72 -6.37 14.99
C PRO A 779 18.84 -5.05 15.75
N ALA A 780 17.87 -4.13 15.58
CA ALA A 780 17.90 -2.82 16.24
C ALA A 780 17.93 -2.93 17.77
N VAL A 781 17.14 -3.85 18.34
CA VAL A 781 17.15 -4.08 19.79
C VAL A 781 18.48 -4.68 20.26
N LYS A 782 19.07 -5.64 19.53
CA LYS A 782 20.33 -6.28 19.91
C LYS A 782 21.49 -5.29 19.87
N GLU A 783 21.55 -4.44 18.84
CA GLU A 783 22.55 -3.39 18.64
C GLU A 783 22.46 -2.25 19.65
N ALA A 784 21.30 -2.02 20.28
CA ALA A 784 21.13 -0.96 21.27
C ALA A 784 22.07 -1.12 22.48
N ASN A 785 22.77 -0.04 22.85
CA ASN A 785 23.65 0.03 24.02
C ASN A 785 22.89 -0.27 25.32
N LYS A 786 23.61 -0.71 26.37
CA LYS A 786 23.01 -1.06 27.68
C LYS A 786 22.25 0.09 28.36
N ASN A 787 22.60 1.34 28.06
CA ASN A 787 21.98 2.54 28.64
C ASN A 787 20.74 3.01 27.88
N ILE A 788 20.49 2.46 26.69
CA ILE A 788 19.31 2.78 25.89
C ILE A 788 18.14 1.92 26.36
N LEU A 789 17.05 2.59 26.75
CA LEU A 789 15.82 1.93 27.17
C LEU A 789 15.04 1.46 25.95
N ILE A 790 14.58 0.21 25.96
CA ILE A 790 13.70 -0.32 24.92
C ILE A 790 12.25 -0.16 25.37
N SER A 791 11.42 0.47 24.54
CA SER A 791 10.00 0.71 24.82
C SER A 791 9.10 0.07 23.76
N ALA A 792 8.01 -0.58 24.18
CA ALA A 792 7.00 -1.13 23.27
C ALA A 792 5.63 -1.18 23.96
N PRO A 793 4.55 -0.64 23.36
CA PRO A 793 3.23 -0.55 23.99
C PRO A 793 2.43 -1.87 23.97
N GLY A 794 2.67 -2.78 23.02
CA GLY A 794 1.92 -4.04 22.95
C GLY A 794 2.45 -5.17 23.85
N THR A 795 1.58 -5.87 24.56
CA THR A 795 1.90 -7.04 25.41
C THR A 795 2.65 -8.11 24.64
N SER A 796 2.14 -8.52 23.48
CA SER A 796 2.79 -9.55 22.65
C SER A 796 4.14 -9.08 22.10
N CYS A 797 4.31 -7.79 21.81
CA CYS A 797 5.58 -7.23 21.32
C CYS A 797 6.67 -7.34 22.39
N ARG A 798 6.37 -6.94 23.64
CA ARG A 798 7.33 -7.05 24.76
C ARG A 798 7.79 -8.48 24.99
N HIS A 799 6.86 -9.44 24.96
CA HIS A 799 7.20 -10.86 25.08
C HIS A 799 8.09 -11.34 23.93
N HIS A 800 7.78 -10.97 22.69
CA HIS A 800 8.55 -11.38 21.52
C HIS A 800 9.97 -10.79 21.52
N ILE A 801 10.11 -9.51 21.90
CA ILE A 801 11.41 -8.86 22.07
C ILE A 801 12.24 -9.63 23.11
N LYS A 802 11.65 -9.98 24.25
CA LYS A 802 12.34 -10.75 25.28
C LYS A 802 12.75 -12.13 24.79
N ASP A 803 11.85 -12.86 24.15
CA ASP A 803 12.11 -14.21 23.63
C ASP A 803 13.20 -14.21 22.55
N GLY A 804 13.22 -13.22 21.65
CA GLY A 804 14.14 -13.21 20.51
C GLY A 804 15.46 -12.46 20.71
N THR A 805 15.56 -11.63 21.75
CA THR A 805 16.76 -10.81 22.00
C THR A 805 17.33 -10.94 23.42
N GLY A 806 16.58 -11.51 24.35
CA GLY A 806 16.92 -11.55 25.78
C GLY A 806 16.76 -10.20 26.51
N LYS A 807 16.55 -9.08 25.80
CA LYS A 807 16.34 -7.76 26.40
C LYS A 807 14.88 -7.56 26.81
N ARG A 808 14.65 -6.88 27.92
CA ARG A 808 13.30 -6.53 28.39
C ARG A 808 12.91 -5.15 27.86
N ALA A 809 11.82 -5.09 27.11
CA ALA A 809 11.16 -3.82 26.76
C ALA A 809 10.20 -3.40 27.88
N LYS A 810 10.14 -2.10 28.18
CA LYS A 810 9.15 -1.50 29.08
C LYS A 810 7.93 -0.99 28.30
N HIS A 811 6.79 -0.89 28.95
CA HIS A 811 5.64 -0.19 28.38
C HIS A 811 5.84 1.34 28.51
N PRO A 812 5.42 2.17 27.53
CA PRO A 812 5.55 3.63 27.60
C PRO A 812 5.02 4.26 28.90
N VAL A 813 3.86 3.81 29.39
CA VAL A 813 3.32 4.19 30.72
C VAL A 813 4.32 3.98 31.85
N GLU A 814 5.04 2.86 31.87
CA GLU A 814 6.02 2.61 32.93
C GLU A 814 7.20 3.58 32.85
N VAL A 815 7.65 3.87 31.62
CA VAL A 815 8.75 4.82 31.38
C VAL A 815 8.36 6.21 31.88
N LEU A 816 7.16 6.67 31.51
CA LEU A 816 6.69 7.99 31.92
C LEU A 816 6.38 8.07 33.43
N TYR A 817 5.82 7.00 34.02
CA TYR A 817 5.58 6.93 35.47
C TYR A 817 6.88 6.97 36.28
N GLU A 818 7.92 6.25 35.83
CA GLU A 818 9.24 6.26 36.49
C GLU A 818 9.96 7.61 36.35
N ALA A 819 9.58 8.42 35.35
CA ALA A 819 10.10 9.77 35.17
C ALA A 819 9.42 10.81 36.08
N LEU A 820 8.28 10.48 36.69
CA LEU A 820 7.50 11.42 37.50
C LEU A 820 8.25 11.82 38.77
N ILE A 821 8.28 13.11 39.10
CA ILE A 821 8.88 13.60 40.35
C ILE A 821 8.01 13.15 41.54
N GLN A 822 8.66 12.66 42.60
CA GLN A 822 7.99 12.15 43.80
C GLN A 822 7.28 13.25 44.58
#